data_AF-A0A2V2WYH0-F1
#
_entry.id   AF-A0A2V2WYH0-F1
#
_cell.length_a   1.000
_cell.length_b   1.000
_cell.length_c   1.000
_cell.angle_alpha   90.00
_cell.angle_beta   90.00
_cell.angle_gamma   90.00
#
_symmetry.space_group_name_H-M   'P 1'
#
loop_
_entity.id
_entity.type
_entity.pdbx_description
1 polymer ?
#
loop_
_entity_poly.entity_id
_entity_poly.type
_entity_poly.pdbx_seq_one_letter_code
_entity_poly.pdbx_strand_id
1 'polypeptide(L)'
;MSSLTYENYYQQALEDLAFIWKEDVNLTKVRVAASGRPRYEQLLQYWSSLYIQYLRTAKRLAAVHDAQLQPQKRYDVRTLLDTCLGRMLEVRNLLKMNCGEFVKLDDAALDMKMIPEDLEVPIPRYFVEDTASELQERRRQIAALQTYFKETEADAPVSKALAKDPSKVPDVPAGASAESKIMSVDDAVTLLQINERGRQARQRAKFQMAIYWQQKHALEHTGEYGHVTGKERAALVVQKAVQAYLARKHLLKDHRNELELLGMRPTAAIISDAERAAAEVRLGERKSRQRMNEASYRQKEIELETRLKAEEGPRTMEEMLNEVLTRMAYARMESKDDAPPTFPTPEEGGSRKYLETYGSTVGTAAGTGSAAAGGGGGGTTFWGVPSPVSGRSGPDGANALSHGESIAVRSSLGATLLPQTPLRTKGGTARRKAEEEESLPAMPPSVLWESMKAADDRYQNFWRGRFEQTYLKNSDLDQAADEGLLRQELLEGPRGILEHVRHVVDELIMMEVENLKKRLEMERRGGKKKKGGKKKGPKKPRAPKLKDPTKGTDIETFMNSAVYQNVLQLSDPNIRLENYLGYATIHGSPLDALLRTQKPDEEIKKKWQRILNNWDAKVEQAMKMKKDVFQNLFDNYLKQSSWLSEPSAAQVRQCIAEYAILPLGSQVIHDLAPHTKTLLIYGFPGSGKTQLVHAVCNHSGANLFNLSPEIFETNTGLVGIIQMVFHLAKVLAPSVIYIDKVEKLFLRKKRKKGPKDPLMARGKKMKKEVLKGIAALSTTDRVLVIGSSSAPWDAELNAMVNNFPHMIHCANPDYASRLIMLQKLIAQRMTDTSALKEEDYHELALLTDGLTSGDVYHIVEEVVHARRLRRLAQRPLTALDFLPAITHVKPPSEEDRALMKDFSLRLPLHLRRINPPVDLPAPEKKEGGASKKKKKKEVVG
;
A
#
# COMPACT_ATOMS: atom_id res chain seq x y z
N MET A 1 -4.01 20.32 -19.02
CA MET A 1 -5.05 20.88 -18.12
C MET A 1 -4.52 22.17 -17.51
N SER A 2 -5.36 23.20 -17.39
CA SER A 2 -4.97 24.53 -16.86
C SER A 2 -5.03 24.55 -15.33
N SER A 3 -4.36 25.52 -14.67
CA SER A 3 -4.45 25.64 -13.21
C SER A 3 -5.88 25.82 -12.72
N LEU A 4 -6.74 26.47 -13.51
CA LEU A 4 -8.17 26.65 -13.20
C LEU A 4 -8.92 25.31 -13.10
N THR A 5 -8.60 24.34 -13.96
CA THR A 5 -9.25 23.02 -13.88
C THR A 5 -8.91 22.28 -12.59
N TYR A 6 -7.66 22.38 -12.11
CA TYR A 6 -7.25 21.80 -10.84
C TYR A 6 -7.82 22.55 -9.64
N GLU A 7 -8.01 23.86 -9.78
CA GLU A 7 -8.70 24.67 -8.76
C GLU A 7 -10.15 24.21 -8.57
N ASN A 8 -10.88 24.01 -9.67
CA ASN A 8 -12.24 23.48 -9.63
C ASN A 8 -12.27 22.07 -9.04
N TYR A 9 -11.27 21.24 -9.34
CA TYR A 9 -11.15 19.91 -8.73
C TYR A 9 -10.89 19.99 -7.23
N TYR A 10 -10.11 20.97 -6.77
CA TYR A 10 -9.89 21.16 -5.35
C TYR A 10 -11.16 21.60 -4.63
N GLN A 11 -11.92 22.54 -5.20
CA GLN A 11 -13.23 22.95 -4.68
C GLN A 11 -14.20 21.79 -4.58
N GLN A 12 -14.33 21.00 -5.66
CA GLN A 12 -15.16 19.80 -5.66
C GLN A 12 -14.70 18.77 -4.62
N ALA A 13 -13.40 18.64 -4.37
CA ALA A 13 -12.90 17.74 -3.33
C ALA A 13 -13.30 18.21 -1.92
N LEU A 14 -13.24 19.52 -1.64
CA LEU A 14 -13.67 20.08 -0.36
C LEU A 14 -15.19 19.91 -0.15
N GLU A 15 -15.99 20.16 -1.19
CA GLU A 15 -17.44 19.93 -1.16
C GLU A 15 -17.79 18.45 -0.92
N ASP A 16 -17.12 17.54 -1.65
CA ASP A 16 -17.29 16.09 -1.47
C ASP A 16 -16.91 15.68 -0.04
N LEU A 17 -15.80 16.20 0.54
CA LEU A 17 -15.42 15.92 1.93
C LEU A 17 -16.47 16.40 2.95
N ALA A 18 -17.04 17.59 2.73
CA ALA A 18 -18.08 18.12 3.61
C ALA A 18 -19.37 17.27 3.57
N PHE A 19 -19.70 16.69 2.41
CA PHE A 19 -20.80 15.75 2.27
C PHE A 19 -20.48 14.40 2.94
N ILE A 20 -19.33 13.81 2.61
CA ILE A 20 -18.82 12.55 3.19
C ILE A 20 -18.83 12.62 4.71
N TRP A 21 -18.40 13.74 5.30
CA TRP A 21 -18.38 13.93 6.74
C TRP A 21 -19.77 13.79 7.39
N LYS A 22 -20.80 14.38 6.78
CA LYS A 22 -22.17 14.27 7.30
C LYS A 22 -22.63 12.81 7.30
N GLU A 23 -22.33 12.07 6.24
CA GLU A 23 -22.62 10.64 6.16
C GLU A 23 -21.84 9.84 7.21
N ASP A 24 -20.54 10.10 7.35
CA ASP A 24 -19.64 9.41 8.29
C ASP A 24 -20.07 9.61 9.76
N VAL A 25 -20.42 10.84 10.14
CA VAL A 25 -20.95 11.17 11.48
C VAL A 25 -22.29 10.47 11.73
N ASN A 26 -23.15 10.41 10.72
CA ASN A 26 -24.42 9.71 10.83
C ASN A 26 -24.22 8.20 11.02
N LEU A 27 -23.33 7.59 10.25
CA LEU A 27 -23.00 6.17 10.34
C LEU A 27 -22.32 5.80 11.67
N THR A 28 -21.55 6.72 12.26
CA THR A 28 -20.96 6.56 13.59
C THR A 28 -22.03 6.41 14.69
N LYS A 29 -23.22 7.00 14.49
CA LYS A 29 -24.35 6.92 15.45
C LYS A 29 -25.19 5.66 15.27
N VAL A 30 -25.09 4.97 14.14
CA VAL A 30 -25.89 3.77 13.84
C VAL A 30 -25.35 2.57 14.63
N ARG A 31 -26.18 2.00 15.50
CA ARG A 31 -25.91 0.72 16.16
C ARG A 31 -26.83 -0.36 15.61
N VAL A 32 -26.25 -1.47 15.15
CA VAL A 32 -27.00 -2.63 14.65
C VAL A 32 -26.74 -3.81 15.60
N ALA A 33 -27.82 -4.41 16.12
CA ALA A 33 -27.75 -5.66 16.87
C ALA A 33 -27.41 -6.82 15.90
N ALA A 34 -26.52 -7.74 16.30
CA ALA A 34 -26.06 -8.84 15.43
C ALA A 34 -27.16 -9.76 14.90
N SER A 35 -28.35 -9.76 15.50
CA SER A 35 -29.49 -10.62 15.12
C SER A 35 -30.23 -10.18 13.84
N GLY A 36 -29.96 -8.99 13.29
CA GLY A 36 -30.67 -8.45 12.13
C GLY A 36 -29.91 -8.53 10.80
N ARG A 37 -29.97 -9.68 10.10
CA ARG A 37 -29.38 -9.90 8.76
C ARG A 37 -29.51 -8.72 7.77
N PRO A 38 -30.73 -8.20 7.47
CA PRO A 38 -30.87 -7.16 6.47
C PRO A 38 -30.26 -5.82 6.91
N ARG A 39 -30.29 -5.51 8.21
CA ARG A 39 -29.68 -4.28 8.75
C ARG A 39 -28.16 -4.35 8.73
N TYR A 40 -27.58 -5.55 8.90
CA TYR A 40 -26.14 -5.75 8.80
C TYR A 40 -25.63 -5.62 7.38
N GLU A 41 -26.30 -6.27 6.42
CA GLU A 41 -25.97 -6.17 5.00
C GLU A 41 -26.06 -4.72 4.50
N GLN A 42 -27.10 -3.99 4.91
CA GLN A 42 -27.23 -2.54 4.64
C GLN A 42 -26.08 -1.72 5.22
N LEU A 43 -25.66 -2.00 6.46
CA LEU A 43 -24.56 -1.30 7.10
C LEU A 43 -23.21 -1.56 6.40
N LEU A 44 -22.96 -2.78 5.93
CA LEU A 44 -21.79 -3.09 5.10
C LEU A 44 -21.82 -2.37 3.75
N GLN A 45 -23.00 -2.23 3.13
CA GLN A 45 -23.18 -1.43 1.91
C GLN A 45 -22.87 0.05 2.16
N TYR A 46 -23.35 0.63 3.26
CA TYR A 46 -23.03 2.01 3.63
C TYR A 46 -21.53 2.23 3.87
N TRP A 47 -20.85 1.32 4.55
CA TRP A 47 -19.39 1.41 4.72
C TRP A 47 -18.63 1.25 3.40
N SER A 48 -19.11 0.38 2.50
CA SER A 48 -18.52 0.20 1.17
C SER A 48 -18.68 1.45 0.32
N SER A 49 -19.87 2.06 0.34
CA SER A 49 -20.15 3.37 -0.26
C SER A 49 -19.20 4.43 0.30
N LEU A 50 -19.12 4.58 1.62
CA LEU A 50 -18.27 5.57 2.27
C LEU A 50 -16.79 5.40 1.89
N TYR A 51 -16.29 4.15 1.86
CA TYR A 51 -14.93 3.86 1.42
C TYR A 51 -14.68 4.31 -0.03
N ILE A 52 -15.61 4.03 -0.95
CA ILE A 52 -15.48 4.44 -2.36
C ILE A 52 -15.53 5.96 -2.51
N GLN A 53 -16.38 6.66 -1.74
CA GLN A 53 -16.40 8.12 -1.75
C GLN A 53 -15.06 8.72 -1.29
N TYR A 54 -14.51 8.23 -0.17
CA TYR A 54 -13.17 8.65 0.28
C TYR A 54 -12.09 8.33 -0.77
N LEU A 55 -12.15 7.16 -1.41
CA LEU A 55 -11.22 6.77 -2.46
C LEU A 55 -11.27 7.72 -3.67
N ARG A 56 -12.47 8.07 -4.14
CA ARG A 56 -12.69 9.02 -5.23
C ARG A 56 -12.12 10.40 -4.88
N THR A 57 -12.41 10.88 -3.68
CA THR A 57 -11.92 12.18 -3.21
C THR A 57 -10.40 12.18 -3.04
N ALA A 58 -9.82 11.11 -2.51
CA ALA A 58 -8.37 10.93 -2.42
C ALA A 58 -7.69 10.93 -3.79
N LYS A 59 -8.28 10.30 -4.81
CA LYS A 59 -7.78 10.37 -6.20
C LYS A 59 -7.77 11.80 -6.73
N ARG A 60 -8.85 12.54 -6.49
CA ARG A 60 -8.94 13.94 -6.92
C ARG A 60 -7.90 14.81 -6.19
N LEU A 61 -7.77 14.66 -4.88
CA LEU A 61 -6.77 15.37 -4.07
C LEU A 61 -5.33 15.03 -4.48
N ALA A 62 -5.03 13.77 -4.79
CA ALA A 62 -3.72 13.37 -5.31
C ALA A 62 -3.41 14.04 -6.66
N ALA A 63 -4.39 14.11 -7.56
CA ALA A 63 -4.24 14.82 -8.84
C ALA A 63 -4.06 16.34 -8.66
N VAL A 64 -4.77 16.95 -7.70
CA VAL A 64 -4.61 18.37 -7.34
C VAL A 64 -3.21 18.62 -6.76
N HIS A 65 -2.79 17.81 -5.79
CA HIS A 65 -1.45 17.90 -5.21
C HIS A 65 -0.35 17.83 -6.28
N ASP A 66 -0.44 16.84 -7.17
CA ASP A 66 0.55 16.63 -8.23
C ASP A 66 0.59 17.77 -9.25
N ALA A 67 -0.50 18.52 -9.40
CA ALA A 67 -0.61 19.64 -10.31
C ALA A 67 -0.27 20.99 -9.68
N GLN A 68 -0.26 21.09 -8.35
CA GLN A 68 -0.12 22.35 -7.64
C GLN A 68 1.29 22.94 -7.77
N LEU A 69 1.39 24.21 -8.17
CA LEU A 69 2.67 24.93 -8.31
C LEU A 69 3.03 25.72 -7.04
N GLN A 70 2.04 26.28 -6.36
CA GLN A 70 2.23 27.03 -5.11
C GLN A 70 2.67 26.09 -3.96
N PRO A 71 3.86 26.30 -3.34
CA PRO A 71 4.40 25.40 -2.31
C PRO A 71 3.53 25.28 -1.04
N GLN A 72 3.09 26.40 -0.48
CA GLN A 72 2.28 26.41 0.76
C GLN A 72 0.92 25.72 0.55
N LYS A 73 0.20 26.07 -0.52
CA LYS A 73 -1.06 25.39 -0.85
C LYS A 73 -0.85 23.90 -1.13
N ARG A 74 0.29 23.51 -1.72
CA ARG A 74 0.64 22.09 -1.91
C ARG A 74 0.80 21.36 -0.57
N TYR A 75 1.34 22.01 0.46
CA TYR A 75 1.41 21.46 1.82
C TYR A 75 0.03 21.30 2.48
N ASP A 76 -0.86 22.28 2.31
CA ASP A 76 -2.25 22.18 2.78
C ASP A 76 -2.99 21.01 2.11
N VAL A 77 -2.91 20.90 0.78
CA VAL A 77 -3.51 19.80 0.02
C VAL A 77 -2.91 18.45 0.43
N ARG A 78 -1.60 18.38 0.69
CA ARG A 78 -0.93 17.18 1.20
C ARG A 78 -1.48 16.77 2.56
N THR A 79 -1.62 17.70 3.49
CA THR A 79 -2.18 17.44 4.82
C THR A 79 -3.61 16.93 4.72
N LEU A 80 -4.42 17.55 3.84
CA LEU A 80 -5.79 17.11 3.57
C LEU A 80 -5.84 15.71 2.93
N LEU A 81 -4.93 15.41 2.01
CA LEU A 81 -4.84 14.10 1.38
C LEU A 81 -4.40 13.02 2.38
N ASP A 82 -3.38 13.26 3.20
CA ASP A 82 -2.92 12.32 4.23
C ASP A 82 -4.02 12.01 5.25
N THR A 83 -4.79 13.03 5.67
CA THR A 83 -5.93 12.86 6.59
C THR A 83 -7.09 12.10 5.93
N CYS A 84 -7.41 12.39 4.67
CA CYS A 84 -8.41 11.65 3.89
C CYS A 84 -8.02 10.18 3.72
N LEU A 85 -6.76 9.90 3.39
CA LEU A 85 -6.23 8.54 3.26
C LEU A 85 -6.22 7.80 4.61
N GLY A 86 -5.87 8.48 5.71
CA GLY A 86 -5.96 7.94 7.06
C GLY A 86 -7.37 7.45 7.39
N ARG A 87 -8.39 8.29 7.19
CA ARG A 87 -9.79 7.92 7.44
C ARG A 87 -10.27 6.81 6.51
N MET A 88 -9.89 6.86 5.23
CA MET A 88 -10.18 5.79 4.26
C MET A 88 -9.67 4.42 4.77
N LEU A 89 -8.46 4.36 5.33
CA LEU A 89 -7.87 3.13 5.87
C LEU A 89 -8.56 2.65 7.16
N GLU A 90 -9.07 3.55 8.00
CA GLU A 90 -9.90 3.18 9.15
C GLU A 90 -11.20 2.48 8.72
N VAL A 91 -11.94 3.10 7.77
CA VAL A 91 -13.17 2.51 7.20
C VAL A 91 -12.85 1.17 6.54
N ARG A 92 -11.74 1.10 5.81
CA ARG A 92 -11.28 -0.13 5.17
C ARG A 92 -11.00 -1.25 6.18
N ASN A 93 -10.41 -0.92 7.32
CA ASN A 93 -10.15 -1.89 8.38
C ASN A 93 -11.45 -2.45 8.98
N LEU A 94 -12.49 -1.63 9.11
CA LEU A 94 -13.81 -2.10 9.54
C LEU A 94 -14.43 -3.06 8.53
N LEU A 95 -14.41 -2.71 7.24
CA LEU A 95 -14.86 -3.61 6.17
C LEU A 95 -14.08 -4.92 6.17
N LYS A 96 -12.76 -4.87 6.36
CA LYS A 96 -11.88 -6.04 6.43
C LYS A 96 -12.26 -6.98 7.57
N MET A 97 -12.47 -6.44 8.77
CA MET A 97 -12.81 -7.25 9.93
C MET A 97 -14.15 -7.98 9.73
N ASN A 98 -15.06 -7.42 8.95
CA ASN A 98 -16.38 -8.00 8.72
C ASN A 98 -16.47 -8.91 7.49
N CYS A 99 -15.84 -8.52 6.38
CA CYS A 99 -15.98 -9.16 5.06
C CYS A 99 -14.75 -9.98 4.62
N GLY A 100 -13.65 -9.96 5.39
CA GLY A 100 -12.38 -10.58 5.03
C GLY A 100 -11.41 -9.64 4.30
N GLU A 101 -10.26 -10.15 3.86
CA GLU A 101 -9.19 -9.33 3.25
C GLU A 101 -9.61 -8.72 1.91
N PHE A 102 -10.31 -9.51 1.09
CA PHE A 102 -10.77 -9.11 -0.23
C PHE A 102 -12.25 -8.70 -0.15
N VAL A 103 -12.50 -7.41 0.00
CA VAL A 103 -13.85 -6.85 0.13
C VAL A 103 -14.49 -6.72 -1.24
N LYS A 104 -15.77 -7.07 -1.32
CA LYS A 104 -16.58 -6.90 -2.53
C LYS A 104 -17.08 -5.46 -2.56
N LEU A 105 -16.63 -4.70 -3.55
CA LEU A 105 -17.00 -3.30 -3.76
C LEU A 105 -17.87 -3.10 -5.01
N ASP A 106 -18.21 -4.20 -5.71
CA ASP A 106 -18.83 -4.19 -7.03
C ASP A 106 -20.18 -3.45 -7.03
N ASP A 107 -21.08 -3.78 -6.10
CA ASP A 107 -22.41 -3.17 -6.02
C ASP A 107 -22.31 -1.67 -5.76
N ALA A 108 -21.49 -1.28 -4.78
CA ALA A 108 -21.29 0.14 -4.43
C ALA A 108 -20.57 0.92 -5.54
N ALA A 109 -19.66 0.28 -6.29
CA ALA A 109 -18.99 0.90 -7.43
C ALA A 109 -19.97 1.13 -8.60
N LEU A 110 -20.84 0.16 -8.87
CA LEU A 110 -21.89 0.27 -9.89
C LEU A 110 -22.89 1.38 -9.56
N ASP A 111 -23.33 1.47 -8.31
CA ASP A 111 -24.24 2.54 -7.83
C ASP A 111 -23.62 3.93 -8.04
N MET A 112 -22.31 4.06 -7.87
CA MET A 112 -21.56 5.30 -8.10
C MET A 112 -21.09 5.50 -9.54
N LYS A 113 -21.47 4.60 -10.46
CA LYS A 113 -21.09 4.61 -11.88
C LYS A 113 -19.57 4.66 -12.09
N MET A 114 -18.82 3.98 -11.22
CA MET A 114 -17.37 3.91 -11.28
C MET A 114 -16.90 2.72 -12.11
N ILE A 115 -15.79 2.92 -12.82
CA ILE A 115 -15.14 1.86 -13.58
C ILE A 115 -14.24 1.06 -12.61
N PRO A 116 -13.97 -0.23 -12.86
CA PRO A 116 -13.12 -1.04 -11.98
C PRO A 116 -11.69 -0.50 -11.83
N GLU A 117 -11.17 0.18 -12.85
CA GLU A 117 -9.89 0.91 -12.79
C GLU A 117 -9.95 2.09 -11.79
N ASP A 118 -11.14 2.67 -11.60
CA ASP A 118 -11.36 3.73 -10.62
C ASP A 118 -11.33 3.22 -9.17
N LEU A 119 -11.31 1.90 -8.94
CA LEU A 119 -11.13 1.31 -7.61
C LEU A 119 -9.65 1.16 -7.20
N GLU A 120 -8.69 1.44 -8.09
CA GLU A 120 -7.27 1.39 -7.74
C GLU A 120 -6.90 2.48 -6.73
N VAL A 121 -6.26 2.10 -5.61
CA VAL A 121 -5.88 3.06 -4.57
C VAL A 121 -4.79 4.01 -5.08
N PRO A 122 -4.97 5.34 -5.02
CA PRO A 122 -3.95 6.28 -5.46
C PRO A 122 -2.75 6.21 -4.51
N ILE A 123 -1.56 5.98 -5.07
CA ILE A 123 -0.29 6.11 -4.34
C ILE A 123 0.22 7.53 -4.59
N PRO A 124 0.28 8.39 -3.56
CA PRO A 124 0.75 9.75 -3.74
C PRO A 124 2.21 9.81 -4.17
N ARG A 125 2.51 10.59 -5.22
CA ARG A 125 3.87 10.63 -5.81
C ARG A 125 4.91 11.28 -4.90
N TYR A 126 4.50 12.18 -4.01
CA TYR A 126 5.40 12.84 -3.06
C TYR A 126 6.08 11.90 -2.09
N PHE A 127 5.60 10.66 -1.90
CA PHE A 127 6.29 9.66 -1.09
C PHE A 127 7.73 9.41 -1.59
N VAL A 128 7.94 9.48 -2.91
CA VAL A 128 9.22 9.22 -3.56
C VAL A 128 9.80 10.51 -4.16
N GLU A 129 8.97 11.38 -4.72
CA GLU A 129 9.45 12.60 -5.41
C GLU A 129 10.14 13.58 -4.45
N ASP A 130 9.60 13.77 -3.24
CA ASP A 130 10.16 14.74 -2.28
C ASP A 130 11.51 14.28 -1.71
N THR A 131 11.74 12.96 -1.64
CA THR A 131 12.96 12.33 -1.10
C THR A 131 13.86 11.76 -2.20
N ALA A 132 13.58 12.07 -3.47
CA ALA A 132 14.24 11.44 -4.62
C ALA A 132 15.77 11.61 -4.61
N SER A 133 16.27 12.78 -4.20
CA SER A 133 17.72 13.05 -4.10
C SER A 133 18.38 12.18 -3.04
N GLU A 134 17.77 12.07 -1.86
CA GLU A 134 18.26 11.24 -0.75
C GLU A 134 18.23 9.75 -1.13
N LEU A 135 17.15 9.29 -1.76
CA LEU A 135 17.03 7.92 -2.26
C LEU A 135 18.10 7.59 -3.30
N GLN A 136 18.40 8.52 -4.21
CA GLN A 136 19.43 8.33 -5.23
C GLN A 136 20.83 8.28 -4.63
N GLU A 137 21.15 9.18 -3.70
CA GLU A 137 22.43 9.20 -3.00
C GLU A 137 22.63 7.91 -2.19
N ARG A 138 21.62 7.52 -1.43
CA ARG A 138 21.64 6.28 -0.67
C ARG A 138 21.81 5.04 -1.57
N ARG A 139 21.13 5.00 -2.71
CA ARG A 139 21.30 3.90 -3.68
C ARG A 139 22.75 3.84 -4.19
N ARG A 140 23.35 5.00 -4.49
CA ARG A 140 24.74 5.09 -4.92
C ARG A 140 25.71 4.59 -3.84
N GLN A 141 25.48 4.97 -2.58
CA GLN A 141 26.29 4.52 -1.44
C GLN A 141 26.21 3.00 -1.25
N ILE A 142 25.00 2.42 -1.23
CA ILE A 142 24.83 0.96 -1.08
C ILE A 142 25.45 0.22 -2.27
N ALA A 143 25.27 0.72 -3.51
CA ALA A 143 25.86 0.12 -4.69
C ALA A 143 27.39 0.13 -4.63
N ALA A 144 28.00 1.25 -4.22
CA ALA A 144 29.45 1.37 -4.06
C ALA A 144 30.01 0.41 -2.99
N LEU A 145 29.30 0.24 -1.88
CA LEU A 145 29.68 -0.73 -0.85
C LEU A 145 29.57 -2.17 -1.36
N GLN A 146 28.51 -2.50 -2.11
CA GLN A 146 28.35 -3.83 -2.70
C GLN A 146 29.44 -4.14 -3.73
N THR A 147 29.87 -3.17 -4.55
CA THR A 147 30.99 -3.37 -5.49
C THR A 147 32.31 -3.54 -4.74
N TYR A 148 32.58 -2.69 -3.74
CA TYR A 148 33.79 -2.78 -2.92
C TYR A 148 33.94 -4.17 -2.27
N PHE A 149 32.87 -4.71 -1.66
CA PHE A 149 32.94 -6.02 -1.03
C PHE A 149 33.12 -7.17 -2.02
N LYS A 150 32.48 -7.10 -3.19
CA LYS A 150 32.66 -8.10 -4.27
C LYS A 150 34.11 -8.13 -4.79
N GLU A 151 34.74 -6.97 -4.92
CA GLU A 151 36.14 -6.86 -5.34
C GLU A 151 37.09 -7.44 -4.27
N THR A 152 36.88 -7.11 -2.99
CA THR A 152 37.70 -7.69 -1.91
C THR A 152 37.54 -9.21 -1.72
N GLU A 153 36.37 -9.79 -2.01
CA GLU A 153 36.20 -11.25 -2.02
C GLU A 153 36.90 -11.90 -3.23
N ALA A 154 36.95 -11.21 -4.36
CA ALA A 154 37.69 -11.66 -5.55
C ALA A 154 39.22 -11.59 -5.36
N ASP A 155 39.72 -10.63 -4.57
CA ASP A 155 41.14 -10.44 -4.27
C ASP A 155 41.65 -11.24 -3.05
N ALA A 156 40.80 -11.98 -2.34
CA ALA A 156 41.20 -12.80 -1.19
C ALA A 156 41.92 -14.10 -1.63
N PRO A 157 43.23 -14.29 -1.36
CA PRO A 157 44.02 -15.42 -1.87
C PRO A 157 43.79 -16.75 -1.13
N VAL A 158 42.63 -16.95 -0.48
CA VAL A 158 42.42 -18.04 0.49
C VAL A 158 41.34 -19.05 0.10
N SER A 159 40.57 -18.83 -0.97
CA SER A 159 39.59 -19.83 -1.45
C SER A 159 40.20 -20.94 -2.34
N LYS A 160 41.50 -20.86 -2.68
CA LYS A 160 42.22 -21.91 -3.44
C LYS A 160 43.03 -22.89 -2.57
N ALA A 161 43.07 -22.72 -1.24
CA ALA A 161 43.94 -23.51 -0.36
C ALA A 161 43.27 -24.73 0.30
N LEU A 162 42.00 -25.04 0.00
CA LEU A 162 41.27 -26.13 0.68
C LEU A 162 40.59 -27.14 -0.27
N ALA A 163 41.16 -27.38 -1.44
CA ALA A 163 40.86 -28.56 -2.24
C ALA A 163 42.11 -29.44 -2.29
N LYS A 164 42.12 -30.52 -1.48
CA LYS A 164 43.16 -31.54 -1.49
C LYS A 164 43.09 -32.38 -2.77
N ASP A 165 44.29 -32.65 -3.29
CA ASP A 165 44.73 -33.75 -4.16
C ASP A 165 44.52 -33.65 -5.69
N PRO A 166 45.50 -33.10 -6.43
CA PRO A 166 45.70 -33.36 -7.85
C PRO A 166 46.89 -34.30 -8.04
N SER A 167 46.67 -35.60 -8.00
CA SER A 167 47.65 -36.58 -8.48
C SER A 167 46.97 -37.61 -9.38
N LYS A 168 46.80 -37.23 -10.64
CA LYS A 168 46.77 -38.04 -11.88
C LYS A 168 45.93 -37.30 -12.92
N VAL A 169 46.59 -36.68 -13.91
CA VAL A 169 46.32 -36.74 -15.36
C VAL A 169 47.52 -36.07 -16.05
N PRO A 170 48.00 -36.54 -17.22
CA PRO A 170 49.33 -36.25 -17.77
C PRO A 170 49.45 -34.91 -18.50
N ASP A 171 50.70 -34.47 -18.60
CA ASP A 171 51.23 -33.35 -19.38
C ASP A 171 50.85 -33.38 -20.87
N VAL A 172 50.41 -32.24 -21.44
CA VAL A 172 50.92 -31.58 -22.67
C VAL A 172 50.36 -30.13 -22.77
N PRO A 173 50.96 -29.19 -23.52
CA PRO A 173 51.72 -28.07 -23.01
C PRO A 173 50.97 -26.73 -22.99
N ALA A 174 51.47 -25.83 -22.15
CA ALA A 174 51.09 -24.44 -22.04
C ALA A 174 51.51 -23.63 -23.29
N GLY A 175 50.62 -22.72 -23.73
CA GLY A 175 50.96 -21.66 -24.67
C GLY A 175 49.80 -21.25 -25.57
N ALA A 176 48.87 -20.44 -25.07
CA ALA A 176 48.04 -19.59 -25.92
C ALA A 176 47.47 -18.42 -25.09
N SER A 177 48.29 -17.38 -24.96
CA SER A 177 47.80 -16.01 -24.80
C SER A 177 46.81 -15.70 -25.91
N ALA A 178 45.74 -14.99 -25.56
CA ALA A 178 44.76 -14.48 -26.50
C ALA A 178 45.39 -13.41 -27.39
N GLU A 179 46.03 -13.83 -28.48
CA GLU A 179 46.31 -12.97 -29.62
C GLU A 179 45.16 -13.06 -30.62
N SER A 180 44.61 -11.90 -30.94
CA SER A 180 43.63 -11.71 -32.00
C SER A 180 44.19 -12.22 -33.33
N LYS A 181 43.78 -13.42 -33.74
CA LYS A 181 44.17 -14.02 -35.02
C LYS A 181 43.55 -13.21 -36.15
N ILE A 182 44.36 -12.38 -36.79
CA ILE A 182 44.00 -11.71 -38.04
C ILE A 182 43.71 -12.82 -39.07
N MET A 183 42.50 -12.81 -39.62
CA MET A 183 42.07 -13.76 -40.66
C MET A 183 42.98 -13.57 -41.88
N SER A 184 43.59 -14.66 -42.36
CA SER A 184 44.35 -14.66 -43.62
C SER A 184 43.44 -14.20 -44.77
N VAL A 185 43.97 -13.42 -45.71
CA VAL A 185 43.23 -12.95 -46.88
C VAL A 185 42.64 -14.12 -47.67
N ASP A 186 43.36 -15.25 -47.73
CA ASP A 186 42.90 -16.45 -48.43
C ASP A 186 41.74 -17.15 -47.69
N ASP A 187 41.76 -17.14 -46.35
CA ASP A 187 40.64 -17.66 -45.53
C ASP A 187 39.39 -16.76 -45.64
N ALA A 188 39.59 -15.44 -45.75
CA ALA A 188 38.50 -14.51 -46.00
C ALA A 188 37.90 -14.68 -47.41
N VAL A 189 38.74 -14.88 -48.43
CA VAL A 189 38.31 -15.09 -49.82
C VAL A 189 37.55 -16.40 -49.96
N THR A 190 38.01 -17.49 -49.34
CA THR A 190 37.30 -18.78 -49.40
C THR A 190 35.93 -18.71 -48.71
N LEU A 191 35.83 -18.04 -47.56
CA LEU A 191 34.55 -17.78 -46.88
C LEU A 191 33.60 -16.92 -47.72
N LEU A 192 34.11 -15.89 -48.40
CA LEU A 192 33.32 -15.07 -49.31
C LEU A 192 32.82 -15.87 -50.51
N GLN A 193 33.67 -16.70 -51.12
CA GLN A 193 33.30 -17.54 -52.26
C GLN A 193 32.26 -18.61 -51.90
N ILE A 194 32.36 -19.24 -50.71
CA ILE A 194 31.37 -20.22 -50.24
C ILE A 194 30.01 -19.53 -50.05
N ASN A 195 29.99 -18.35 -49.43
CA ASN A 195 28.76 -17.61 -49.21
C ASN A 195 28.15 -17.08 -50.52
N GLU A 196 28.98 -16.65 -51.48
CA GLU A 196 28.51 -16.19 -52.79
C GLU A 196 27.96 -17.36 -53.63
N ARG A 197 28.61 -18.53 -53.62
CA ARG A 197 28.07 -19.75 -54.24
C ARG A 197 26.73 -20.14 -53.61
N GLY A 198 26.61 -20.02 -52.29
CA GLY A 198 25.35 -20.26 -51.57
C GLY A 198 24.26 -19.23 -51.91
N ARG A 199 24.61 -17.96 -52.14
CA ARG A 199 23.68 -16.92 -52.60
C ARG A 199 23.18 -17.20 -54.02
N GLN A 200 24.09 -17.53 -54.94
CA GLN A 200 23.75 -17.86 -56.33
C GLN A 200 22.88 -19.12 -56.42
N ALA A 201 23.16 -20.16 -55.62
CA ALA A 201 22.32 -21.36 -55.55
C ALA A 201 20.89 -21.04 -55.10
N ARG A 202 20.72 -20.16 -54.10
CA ARG A 202 19.40 -19.72 -53.61
C ARG A 202 18.65 -18.89 -54.65
N GLN A 203 19.33 -18.01 -55.39
CA GLN A 203 18.71 -17.25 -56.48
C GLN A 203 18.28 -18.17 -57.64
N ARG A 204 19.11 -19.14 -58.03
CA ARG A 204 18.76 -20.13 -59.05
C ARG A 204 17.58 -21.00 -58.64
N ALA A 205 17.52 -21.44 -57.39
CA ALA A 205 16.38 -22.21 -56.86
C ALA A 205 15.07 -21.39 -56.88
N LYS A 206 15.12 -20.10 -56.50
CA LYS A 206 13.97 -19.20 -56.61
C LYS A 206 13.53 -18.99 -58.05
N PHE A 207 14.48 -18.82 -58.97
CA PHE A 207 14.19 -18.64 -60.40
C PHE A 207 13.60 -19.91 -61.04
N GLN A 208 14.15 -21.09 -60.72
CA GLN A 208 13.59 -22.38 -61.15
C GLN A 208 12.18 -22.61 -60.61
N MET A 209 11.91 -22.23 -59.35
CA MET A 209 10.55 -22.31 -58.82
C MET A 209 9.59 -21.36 -59.54
N ALA A 210 10.01 -20.14 -59.87
CA ALA A 210 9.18 -19.24 -60.65
C ALA A 210 8.83 -19.82 -62.03
N ILE A 211 9.80 -20.40 -62.75
CA ILE A 211 9.56 -21.08 -64.03
C ILE A 211 8.62 -22.26 -63.86
N TYR A 212 8.80 -23.09 -62.83
CA TYR A 212 7.93 -24.23 -62.55
C TYR A 212 6.47 -23.80 -62.33
N TRP A 213 6.25 -22.76 -61.50
CA TRP A 213 4.91 -22.22 -61.28
C TRP A 213 4.32 -21.57 -62.53
N GLN A 214 5.14 -20.90 -63.34
CA GLN A 214 4.71 -20.29 -64.59
C GLN A 214 4.35 -21.34 -65.65
N GLN A 215 5.09 -22.44 -65.74
CA GLN A 215 4.77 -23.61 -66.57
C GLN A 215 3.52 -24.34 -66.08
N LYS A 216 3.36 -24.49 -64.76
CA LYS A 216 2.14 -25.07 -64.17
C LYS A 216 0.91 -24.22 -64.47
N HIS A 217 1.00 -22.90 -64.31
CA HIS A 217 -0.09 -21.98 -64.66
C HIS A 217 -0.36 -21.94 -66.18
N ALA A 218 0.66 -22.09 -67.02
CA ALA A 218 0.48 -22.22 -68.48
C ALA A 218 -0.23 -23.53 -68.87
N LEU A 219 0.08 -24.64 -68.19
CA LEU A 219 -0.60 -25.94 -68.36
C LEU A 219 -2.04 -25.94 -67.85
N GLU A 220 -2.35 -25.15 -66.83
CA GLU A 220 -3.72 -24.96 -66.31
C GLU A 220 -4.62 -24.13 -67.25
N HIS A 221 -4.04 -23.36 -68.18
CA HIS A 221 -4.76 -22.51 -69.13
C HIS A 221 -4.89 -23.09 -70.56
N THR A 222 -4.33 -24.27 -70.84
CA THR A 222 -4.42 -24.95 -72.15
C THR A 222 -5.23 -26.26 -72.07
N GLY A 223 -6.43 -26.21 -71.52
CA GLY A 223 -7.38 -27.32 -71.50
C GLY A 223 -8.81 -26.81 -71.63
N GLU A 224 -9.41 -27.04 -72.80
CA GLU A 224 -10.74 -26.60 -73.19
C GLU A 224 -11.88 -27.16 -72.33
N TYR A 225 -12.97 -26.39 -72.33
CA TYR A 225 -14.35 -26.70 -71.96
C TYR A 225 -14.74 -28.19 -71.96
N GLY A 226 -15.13 -28.73 -70.80
CA GLY A 226 -15.78 -30.04 -70.72
C GLY A 226 -16.20 -30.50 -69.31
N HIS A 227 -17.50 -30.39 -69.02
CA HIS A 227 -18.26 -31.02 -67.92
C HIS A 227 -17.83 -30.81 -66.45
N VAL A 228 -18.60 -29.92 -65.78
CA VAL A 228 -18.57 -29.67 -64.34
C VAL A 228 -18.79 -30.97 -63.54
N THR A 229 -17.72 -31.46 -62.91
CA THR A 229 -17.81 -32.57 -61.96
C THR A 229 -18.17 -32.07 -60.56
N GLY A 230 -18.78 -32.94 -59.73
CA GLY A 230 -19.25 -32.57 -58.38
C GLY A 230 -18.19 -31.97 -57.46
N LYS A 231 -16.89 -32.24 -57.70
CA LYS A 231 -15.77 -31.66 -56.95
C LYS A 231 -15.57 -30.18 -57.26
N GLU A 232 -15.72 -29.76 -58.52
CA GLU A 232 -15.60 -28.35 -58.92
C GLU A 232 -16.80 -27.53 -58.41
N ARG A 233 -18.00 -28.13 -58.41
CA ARG A 233 -19.19 -27.51 -57.83
C ARG A 233 -19.04 -27.33 -56.32
N ALA A 234 -18.48 -28.32 -55.61
CA ALA A 234 -18.15 -28.21 -54.20
C ALA A 234 -17.06 -27.15 -53.94
N ALA A 235 -16.01 -27.10 -54.75
CA ALA A 235 -14.96 -26.08 -54.67
C ALA A 235 -15.52 -24.67 -54.88
N LEU A 236 -16.42 -24.47 -55.85
CA LEU A 236 -17.11 -23.20 -56.08
C LEU A 236 -18.02 -22.79 -54.91
N VAL A 237 -18.71 -23.74 -54.28
CA VAL A 237 -19.52 -23.45 -53.08
C VAL A 237 -18.63 -23.04 -51.91
N VAL A 238 -17.52 -23.74 -51.69
CA VAL A 238 -16.53 -23.39 -50.65
C VAL A 238 -15.90 -22.04 -50.94
N GLN A 239 -15.47 -21.77 -52.17
CA GLN A 239 -14.90 -20.48 -52.57
C GLN A 239 -15.90 -19.34 -52.39
N LYS A 240 -17.17 -19.51 -52.80
CA LYS A 240 -18.23 -18.52 -52.57
C LYS A 240 -18.48 -18.29 -51.08
N ALA A 241 -18.49 -19.35 -50.27
CA ALA A 241 -18.68 -19.22 -48.82
C ALA A 241 -17.52 -18.48 -48.14
N VAL A 242 -16.28 -18.78 -48.53
CA VAL A 242 -15.07 -18.12 -48.02
C VAL A 242 -15.01 -16.66 -48.48
N GLN A 243 -15.26 -16.39 -49.76
CA GLN A 243 -15.31 -15.02 -50.29
C GLN A 243 -16.41 -14.20 -49.62
N ALA A 244 -17.60 -14.79 -49.40
CA ALA A 244 -18.68 -14.12 -48.68
C ALA A 244 -18.34 -13.88 -47.19
N TYR A 245 -17.64 -14.80 -46.54
CA TYR A 245 -17.16 -14.60 -45.16
C TYR A 245 -16.12 -13.48 -45.09
N LEU A 246 -15.13 -13.47 -45.99
CA LEU A 246 -14.12 -12.41 -46.06
C LEU A 246 -14.77 -11.06 -46.38
N ALA A 247 -15.71 -11.00 -47.31
CA ALA A 247 -16.46 -9.78 -47.63
C ALA A 247 -17.26 -9.27 -46.41
N ARG A 248 -17.94 -10.16 -45.66
CA ARG A 248 -18.61 -9.79 -44.41
C ARG A 248 -17.64 -9.31 -43.33
N LYS A 249 -16.46 -9.92 -43.21
CA LYS A 249 -15.40 -9.49 -42.28
C LYS A 249 -14.87 -8.10 -42.63
N HIS A 250 -14.65 -7.82 -43.93
CA HIS A 250 -14.28 -6.49 -44.41
C HIS A 250 -15.39 -5.47 -44.14
N LEU A 251 -16.64 -5.78 -44.48
CA LEU A 251 -17.78 -4.89 -44.24
C LEU A 251 -17.99 -4.59 -42.74
N LEU A 252 -17.81 -5.57 -41.85
CA LEU A 252 -17.86 -5.35 -40.40
C LEU A 252 -16.70 -4.48 -39.90
N LYS A 253 -15.53 -4.56 -40.54
CA LYS A 253 -14.38 -3.70 -40.24
C LYS A 253 -14.62 -2.28 -40.75
N ASP A 254 -15.13 -2.13 -41.98
CA ASP A 254 -15.43 -0.84 -42.58
C ASP A 254 -16.56 -0.13 -41.82
N HIS A 255 -17.63 -0.86 -41.49
CA HIS A 255 -18.70 -0.35 -40.63
C HIS A 255 -18.17 0.05 -39.24
N ARG A 256 -17.23 -0.70 -38.66
CA ARG A 256 -16.60 -0.34 -37.39
C ARG A 256 -15.80 0.96 -37.52
N ASN A 257 -15.00 1.09 -38.56
CA ASN A 257 -14.22 2.30 -38.85
C ASN A 257 -15.15 3.50 -39.12
N GLU A 258 -16.29 3.28 -39.78
CA GLU A 258 -17.29 4.30 -40.06
C GLU A 258 -18.03 4.74 -38.79
N LEU A 259 -18.38 3.81 -37.89
CA LEU A 259 -18.94 4.13 -36.57
C LEU A 259 -17.96 4.91 -35.69
N GLU A 260 -16.65 4.63 -35.81
CA GLU A 260 -15.58 5.38 -35.17
C GLU A 260 -15.42 6.78 -35.78
N LEU A 261 -15.50 6.90 -37.12
CA LEU A 261 -15.45 8.17 -37.85
C LEU A 261 -16.64 9.08 -37.53
N LEU A 262 -17.85 8.50 -37.42
CA LEU A 262 -19.09 9.19 -37.09
C LEU A 262 -19.21 9.51 -35.58
N GLY A 263 -18.26 9.06 -34.75
CA GLY A 263 -18.26 9.31 -33.30
C GLY A 263 -19.36 8.58 -32.51
N MET A 264 -20.08 7.63 -33.13
CA MET A 264 -21.14 6.85 -32.48
C MET A 264 -20.59 5.66 -31.68
N ARG A 265 -19.35 5.25 -31.96
CA ARG A 265 -18.55 4.41 -31.09
C ARG A 265 -17.43 5.29 -30.50
N PRO A 266 -17.21 5.31 -29.18
CA PRO A 266 -16.07 6.02 -28.65
C PRO A 266 -14.81 5.43 -29.31
N THR A 267 -14.13 6.23 -30.12
CA THR A 267 -12.77 5.96 -30.53
C THR A 267 -12.05 5.71 -29.21
N ALA A 268 -11.55 4.49 -28.97
CA ALA A 268 -10.62 4.30 -27.86
C ALA A 268 -9.61 5.42 -28.05
N ALA A 269 -9.54 6.36 -27.11
CA ALA A 269 -8.79 7.59 -27.29
C ALA A 269 -7.31 7.19 -27.37
N ILE A 270 -6.87 6.82 -28.58
CA ILE A 270 -5.48 6.74 -28.95
C ILE A 270 -5.10 8.20 -29.05
N ILE A 271 -4.82 8.79 -27.88
CA ILE A 271 -4.00 9.99 -27.78
C ILE A 271 -2.87 9.73 -28.75
N SER A 272 -2.77 10.56 -29.80
CA SER A 272 -1.74 10.34 -30.80
C SER A 272 -0.38 10.30 -30.09
N ASP A 273 0.58 9.51 -30.57
CA ASP A 273 1.88 9.44 -29.90
C ASP A 273 2.54 10.84 -29.77
N ALA A 274 2.20 11.76 -30.68
CA ALA A 274 2.53 13.18 -30.61
C ALA A 274 1.87 13.90 -29.42
N GLU A 275 0.59 13.67 -29.15
CA GLU A 275 -0.11 14.24 -27.98
C GLU A 275 0.39 13.64 -26.67
N ARG A 276 0.76 12.35 -26.64
CA ARG A 276 1.40 11.72 -25.47
C ARG A 276 2.75 12.34 -25.19
N ALA A 277 3.60 12.48 -26.21
CA ALA A 277 4.89 13.14 -26.09
C ALA A 277 4.73 14.60 -25.63
N ALA A 278 3.77 15.35 -26.19
CA ALA A 278 3.49 16.72 -25.74
C ALA A 278 2.96 16.77 -24.29
N ALA A 279 2.19 15.77 -23.84
CA ALA A 279 1.75 15.67 -22.46
C ALA A 279 2.92 15.38 -21.50
N GLU A 280 3.85 14.51 -21.89
CA GLU A 280 5.07 14.22 -21.12
C GLU A 280 5.98 15.43 -20.99
N VAL A 281 6.20 16.19 -22.07
CA VAL A 281 6.99 17.44 -22.03
C VAL A 281 6.36 18.45 -21.06
N ARG A 282 5.04 18.69 -21.18
CA ARG A 282 4.31 19.60 -20.25
C ARG A 282 4.39 19.13 -18.80
N LEU A 283 4.31 17.82 -18.57
CA LEU A 283 4.47 17.25 -17.23
C LEU A 283 5.88 17.51 -16.69
N GLY A 284 6.92 17.32 -17.51
CA GLY A 284 8.31 17.59 -17.16
C GLY A 284 8.56 19.05 -16.81
N GLU A 285 8.08 19.98 -17.63
CA GLU A 285 8.17 21.42 -17.37
C GLU A 285 7.49 21.80 -16.05
N ARG A 286 6.26 21.32 -15.82
CA ARG A 286 5.52 21.56 -14.57
C ARG A 286 6.31 21.05 -13.36
N LYS A 287 6.85 19.83 -13.44
CA LYS A 287 7.66 19.24 -12.36
C LYS A 287 8.94 20.03 -12.10
N SER A 288 9.57 20.58 -13.13
CA SER A 288 10.72 21.47 -12.97
C SER A 288 10.34 22.76 -12.24
N ARG A 289 9.20 23.38 -12.60
CA ARG A 289 8.69 24.59 -11.92
C ARG A 289 8.36 24.32 -10.45
N GLN A 290 7.70 23.20 -10.14
CA GLN A 290 7.43 22.79 -8.75
C GLN A 290 8.71 22.74 -7.91
N ARG A 291 9.77 22.12 -8.44
CA ARG A 291 11.07 22.02 -7.76
C ARG A 291 11.71 23.39 -7.54
N MET A 292 11.66 24.28 -8.54
CA MET A 292 12.20 25.64 -8.41
C MET A 292 11.43 26.45 -7.36
N ASN A 293 10.10 26.39 -7.37
CA ASN A 293 9.25 27.07 -6.39
C ASN A 293 9.49 26.55 -4.97
N GLU A 294 9.63 25.22 -4.80
CA GLU A 294 9.94 24.62 -3.50
C GLU A 294 11.33 24.99 -3.00
N ALA A 295 12.34 25.00 -3.88
CA ALA A 295 13.69 25.43 -3.52
C ALA A 295 13.70 26.92 -3.11
N SER A 296 13.03 27.78 -3.86
CA SER A 296 12.88 29.20 -3.52
C SER A 296 12.15 29.39 -2.20
N TYR A 297 11.06 28.64 -1.96
CA TYR A 297 10.32 28.66 -0.70
C TYR A 297 11.21 28.29 0.50
N ARG A 298 11.95 27.17 0.40
CA ARG A 298 12.86 26.73 1.47
C ARG A 298 13.98 27.73 1.74
N GLN A 299 14.53 28.36 0.70
CA GLN A 299 15.53 29.41 0.86
C GLN A 299 14.97 30.62 1.61
N LYS A 300 13.79 31.10 1.21
CA LYS A 300 13.09 32.20 1.88
C LYS A 300 12.70 31.86 3.32
N GLU A 301 12.32 30.62 3.60
CA GLU A 301 12.02 30.13 4.94
C GLU A 301 13.24 30.29 5.86
N ILE A 302 14.42 29.82 5.43
CA ILE A 302 15.67 29.96 6.18
C ILE A 302 16.06 31.45 6.34
N GLU A 303 15.95 32.24 5.27
CA GLU A 303 16.27 33.67 5.29
C GLU A 303 15.36 34.44 6.26
N LEU A 304 14.04 34.22 6.20
CA LEU A 304 13.09 34.85 7.11
C LEU A 304 13.27 34.36 8.54
N GLU A 305 13.47 33.05 8.76
CA GLU A 305 13.68 32.51 10.11
C GLU A 305 14.95 33.10 10.75
N THR A 306 16.05 33.19 9.99
CA THR A 306 17.30 33.79 10.48
C THR A 306 17.14 35.28 10.78
N ARG A 307 16.45 36.02 9.91
CA ARG A 307 16.15 37.43 10.12
C ARG A 307 15.26 37.67 11.34
N LEU A 308 14.17 36.93 11.48
CA LEU A 308 13.23 37.05 12.60
C LEU A 308 13.92 36.70 13.93
N LYS A 309 14.76 35.66 13.98
CA LYS A 309 15.55 35.32 15.18
C LYS A 309 16.55 36.41 15.56
N ALA A 310 17.14 37.10 14.58
CA ALA A 310 18.13 38.15 14.81
C ALA A 310 17.51 39.50 15.21
N GLU A 311 16.45 39.92 14.52
CA GLU A 311 15.85 41.26 14.68
C GLU A 311 14.71 41.28 15.71
N GLU A 312 13.79 40.31 15.63
CA GLU A 312 12.54 40.31 16.40
C GLU A 312 12.60 39.41 17.64
N GLY A 313 13.43 38.36 17.63
CA GLY A 313 13.60 37.43 18.75
C GLY A 313 14.01 38.10 20.08
N PRO A 314 15.07 38.94 20.11
CA PRO A 314 15.48 39.63 21.34
C PRO A 314 14.41 40.62 21.85
N ARG A 315 13.78 41.36 20.93
CA ARG A 315 12.74 42.35 21.26
C ARG A 315 11.50 41.67 21.85
N THR A 316 10.98 40.64 21.17
CA THR A 316 9.82 39.88 21.65
C THR A 316 10.12 39.14 22.96
N MET A 317 11.37 38.69 23.18
CA MET A 317 11.80 38.10 24.45
C MET A 317 11.73 39.10 25.60
N GLU A 318 12.26 40.31 25.41
CA GLU A 318 12.22 41.38 26.41
C GLU A 318 10.78 41.81 26.72
N GLU A 319 9.95 41.98 25.68
CA GLU A 319 8.53 42.34 25.82
C GLU A 319 7.75 41.26 26.57
N MET A 320 7.88 39.98 26.18
CA MET A 320 7.22 38.87 26.87
C MET A 320 7.71 38.71 28.31
N LEU A 321 9.02 38.85 28.55
CA LEU A 321 9.58 38.77 29.91
C LEU A 321 9.01 39.88 30.80
N ASN A 322 8.99 41.12 30.31
CA ASN A 322 8.42 42.26 31.04
C ASN A 322 6.93 42.04 31.32
N GLU A 323 6.18 41.56 30.33
CA GLU A 323 4.75 41.29 30.47
C GLU A 323 4.46 40.19 31.50
N VAL A 324 5.16 39.06 31.43
CA VAL A 324 4.98 37.97 32.40
C VAL A 324 5.40 38.39 33.80
N LEU A 325 6.51 39.13 33.96
CA LEU A 325 6.93 39.68 35.26
C LEU A 325 5.91 40.66 35.84
N THR A 326 5.37 41.54 34.99
CA THR A 326 4.34 42.51 35.37
C THR A 326 3.06 41.80 35.83
N ARG A 327 2.61 40.78 35.08
CA ARG A 327 1.43 39.98 35.43
C ARG A 327 1.64 39.13 36.70
N MET A 328 2.85 38.60 36.90
CA MET A 328 3.25 37.94 38.14
C MET A 328 3.23 38.89 39.35
N ALA A 329 3.65 40.14 39.16
CA ALA A 329 3.62 41.17 40.20
C ALA A 329 2.18 41.56 40.56
N TYR A 330 1.29 41.73 39.58
CA TYR A 330 -0.13 41.98 39.83
C TYR A 330 -0.81 40.81 40.56
N ALA A 331 -0.59 39.57 40.12
CA ALA A 331 -1.13 38.38 40.79
C ALA A 331 -0.69 38.27 42.26
N ARG A 332 0.54 38.74 42.58
CA ARG A 332 1.04 38.82 43.96
C ARG A 332 0.35 39.91 44.78
N MET A 333 0.04 41.06 44.19
CA MET A 333 -0.69 42.11 44.89
C MET A 333 -2.11 41.66 45.26
N GLU A 334 -2.73 40.81 44.44
CA GLU A 334 -4.07 40.28 44.69
C GLU A 334 -4.11 39.18 45.77
N SER A 335 -3.06 38.36 45.92
CA SER A 335 -3.10 37.16 46.77
C SER A 335 -2.93 37.37 48.27
N LYS A 336 -2.52 38.57 48.75
CA LYS A 336 -2.26 38.92 50.18
C LYS A 336 -1.32 37.99 50.98
N ASP A 337 -0.81 36.90 50.38
CA ASP A 337 0.11 35.94 50.99
C ASP A 337 1.59 36.39 50.87
N ASP A 338 2.33 36.34 51.97
CA ASP A 338 3.78 36.66 52.04
C ASP A 338 4.70 35.55 51.47
N ALA A 339 4.14 34.51 50.86
CA ALA A 339 4.92 33.43 50.25
C ALA A 339 5.54 33.88 48.92
N PRO A 340 6.81 33.50 48.62
CA PRO A 340 7.43 33.84 47.35
C PRO A 340 6.65 33.19 46.19
N PRO A 341 6.43 33.92 45.08
CA PRO A 341 5.63 33.43 43.97
C PRO A 341 6.22 32.12 43.41
N THR A 342 5.36 31.14 43.19
CA THR A 342 5.73 29.84 42.61
C THR A 342 5.37 29.90 41.13
N PHE A 343 6.38 29.88 40.26
CA PHE A 343 6.11 29.81 38.82
C PHE A 343 5.45 28.46 38.50
N PRO A 344 4.37 28.42 37.70
CA PRO A 344 3.71 27.19 37.30
C PRO A 344 4.70 26.24 36.62
N THR A 345 4.57 24.96 36.89
CA THR A 345 5.42 23.96 36.22
C THR A 345 5.10 23.89 34.72
N PRO A 346 6.00 23.36 33.87
CA PRO A 346 5.72 23.16 32.44
C PRO A 346 4.44 22.34 32.17
N GLU A 347 4.04 21.48 33.13
CA GLU A 347 2.82 20.66 33.05
C GLU A 347 1.54 21.47 33.32
N GLU A 348 1.65 22.58 34.04
CA GLU A 348 0.56 23.51 34.41
C GLU A 348 0.45 24.71 33.46
N GLY A 349 1.24 24.72 32.37
CA GLY A 349 1.19 25.74 31.31
C GLY A 349 2.21 26.87 31.41
N GLY A 350 3.08 26.92 32.42
CA GLY A 350 4.17 27.92 32.51
C GLY A 350 3.69 29.37 32.34
N SER A 351 4.37 30.16 31.48
CA SER A 351 3.98 31.53 31.13
C SER A 351 2.62 31.66 30.43
N ARG A 352 2.06 30.59 29.84
CA ARG A 352 0.75 30.62 29.15
C ARG A 352 -0.35 31.12 30.06
N LYS A 353 -0.28 30.66 31.32
CA LYS A 353 -1.22 30.98 32.38
C LYS A 353 -1.21 32.46 32.77
N TYR A 354 -0.13 33.19 32.45
CA TYR A 354 -0.09 34.63 32.66
C TYR A 354 -0.48 35.37 31.39
N LEU A 355 -0.14 34.86 30.21
CA LEU A 355 -0.39 35.53 28.92
C LEU A 355 -1.84 35.41 28.42
N GLU A 356 -2.54 34.28 28.65
CA GLU A 356 -3.91 34.05 28.13
C GLU A 356 -5.03 34.71 28.97
N THR A 357 -4.80 35.04 30.24
CA THR A 357 -5.88 35.27 31.25
C THR A 357 -6.54 36.65 31.21
N TYR A 358 -6.23 37.53 30.25
CA TYR A 358 -6.82 38.88 30.19
C TYR A 358 -7.12 39.39 28.76
N GLY A 359 -7.27 38.48 27.78
CA GLY A 359 -7.71 38.86 26.43
C GLY A 359 -9.20 39.26 26.33
N SER A 360 -9.99 39.15 27.40
CA SER A 360 -11.47 39.34 27.35
C SER A 360 -12.03 40.51 28.17
N THR A 361 -11.19 41.40 28.74
CA THR A 361 -11.67 42.43 29.68
C THR A 361 -10.95 43.77 29.56
N VAL A 362 -10.71 44.26 28.34
CA VAL A 362 -10.44 45.70 28.12
C VAL A 362 -11.60 46.29 27.34
N GLY A 363 -12.61 46.75 28.08
CA GLY A 363 -13.74 47.47 27.49
C GLY A 363 -14.91 47.59 28.45
N THR A 364 -14.73 48.30 29.57
CA THR A 364 -15.74 49.17 30.23
C THR A 364 -15.28 49.52 31.64
N ALA A 365 -14.88 50.79 31.87
CA ALA A 365 -15.16 51.52 33.11
C ALA A 365 -14.62 52.97 33.02
N ALA A 366 -15.44 53.94 32.61
CA ALA A 366 -15.46 55.29 33.16
C ALA A 366 -16.73 56.06 32.73
N GLY A 367 -17.57 56.35 33.73
CA GLY A 367 -18.61 57.39 33.89
C GLY A 367 -19.10 58.29 32.74
N THR A 368 -20.42 58.21 32.52
CA THR A 368 -21.39 59.31 32.39
C THR A 368 -20.92 60.71 31.93
N GLY A 369 -21.43 61.15 30.78
CA GLY A 369 -21.49 62.55 30.36
C GLY A 369 -22.19 62.70 29.00
N SER A 370 -23.35 63.35 28.99
CA SER A 370 -24.19 63.61 27.81
C SER A 370 -23.53 64.56 26.80
N ALA A 371 -23.57 64.24 25.50
CA ALA A 371 -23.75 65.20 24.39
C ALA A 371 -23.83 64.47 23.03
N ALA A 372 -24.74 64.94 22.17
CA ALA A 372 -24.97 64.49 20.80
C ALA A 372 -23.89 64.99 19.82
N ALA A 373 -23.59 64.22 18.78
CA ALA A 373 -23.48 64.62 17.36
C ALA A 373 -22.88 63.47 16.53
N GLY A 374 -23.20 63.42 15.23
CA GLY A 374 -22.92 62.29 14.34
C GLY A 374 -21.55 62.28 13.66
N GLY A 375 -21.37 61.34 12.73
CA GLY A 375 -20.25 61.33 11.79
C GLY A 375 -19.52 59.99 11.71
N GLY A 376 -19.59 59.34 10.54
CA GLY A 376 -19.03 58.01 10.28
C GLY A 376 -17.50 57.91 10.14
N GLY A 377 -17.03 56.66 10.05
CA GLY A 377 -15.65 56.31 9.72
C GLY A 377 -15.40 54.83 9.99
N GLY A 378 -15.24 54.05 8.92
CA GLY A 378 -15.01 52.61 8.96
C GLY A 378 -13.60 52.23 9.45
N GLY A 379 -13.54 51.15 10.22
CA GLY A 379 -12.30 50.48 10.64
C GLY A 379 -12.64 49.04 10.99
N THR A 380 -12.27 48.13 10.10
CA THR A 380 -12.48 46.69 10.22
C THR A 380 -11.47 46.07 11.19
N THR A 381 -11.96 45.60 12.33
CA THR A 381 -11.26 44.65 13.21
C THR A 381 -12.11 43.39 13.31
N PHE A 382 -11.43 42.23 13.39
CA PHE A 382 -11.84 40.96 14.03
C PHE A 382 -11.98 39.74 13.11
N TRP A 383 -11.26 38.67 13.47
CA TRP A 383 -11.72 37.28 13.33
C TRP A 383 -11.50 36.57 14.68
N GLY A 384 -12.58 36.51 15.45
CA GLY A 384 -12.83 35.48 16.45
C GLY A 384 -13.94 34.57 15.94
N VAL A 385 -13.80 33.30 16.29
CA VAL A 385 -14.66 32.18 15.91
C VAL A 385 -16.13 32.42 16.33
N PRO A 386 -17.13 32.24 15.45
CA PRO A 386 -18.53 32.22 15.87
C PRO A 386 -18.96 30.80 16.28
N SER A 387 -19.68 30.71 17.41
CA SER A 387 -20.48 29.56 17.80
C SER A 387 -21.95 29.97 17.92
N PRO A 388 -22.91 29.04 17.74
CA PRO A 388 -24.26 29.33 17.26
C PRO A 388 -25.22 29.76 18.37
N VAL A 389 -26.13 30.67 18.04
CA VAL A 389 -27.31 31.01 18.85
C VAL A 389 -28.47 30.12 18.42
N SER A 390 -28.92 29.22 19.30
CA SER A 390 -30.27 28.64 19.26
C SER A 390 -31.07 29.15 20.46
N GLY A 391 -32.25 29.71 20.18
CA GLY A 391 -33.12 30.37 21.14
C GLY A 391 -33.64 29.45 22.26
N ARG A 392 -33.87 30.09 23.41
CA ARG A 392 -34.52 29.57 24.62
C ARG A 392 -35.99 29.22 24.39
N SER A 393 -36.44 28.18 25.08
CA SER A 393 -37.78 28.14 25.70
C SER A 393 -37.77 27.31 26.99
N GLY A 394 -38.02 27.98 28.12
CA GLY A 394 -38.79 27.46 29.27
C GLY A 394 -38.13 26.53 30.29
N PRO A 395 -38.59 26.50 31.55
CA PRO A 395 -37.69 26.48 32.71
C PRO A 395 -37.89 25.28 33.67
N ASP A 396 -36.93 25.13 34.60
CA ASP A 396 -37.10 24.91 36.05
C ASP A 396 -36.13 23.87 36.65
N GLY A 397 -35.49 24.29 37.75
CA GLY A 397 -35.22 23.37 38.88
C GLY A 397 -33.79 22.94 39.20
N ALA A 398 -33.00 23.85 39.79
CA ALA A 398 -32.14 23.64 40.97
C ALA A 398 -30.88 22.72 40.95
N ASN A 399 -29.77 23.35 41.34
CA ASN A 399 -28.65 22.90 42.20
C ASN A 399 -27.75 21.73 41.76
N ALA A 400 -26.48 22.04 41.43
CA ALA A 400 -25.33 21.90 42.35
C ALA A 400 -23.98 21.73 41.60
N LEU A 401 -23.00 22.57 41.98
CA LEU A 401 -21.56 22.30 42.18
C LEU A 401 -20.82 21.47 41.10
N SER A 402 -20.06 22.13 40.23
CA SER A 402 -18.61 22.40 40.37
C SER A 402 -17.72 21.16 40.51
N HIS A 403 -17.08 20.77 39.41
CA HIS A 403 -15.64 20.49 39.40
C HIS A 403 -15.14 20.59 37.96
N GLY A 404 -14.32 21.63 37.72
CA GLY A 404 -13.54 21.76 36.51
C GLY A 404 -12.28 20.89 36.62
N GLU A 405 -12.09 20.01 35.65
CA GLU A 405 -10.79 19.44 35.35
C GLU A 405 -10.30 20.02 34.01
N SER A 406 -9.17 20.70 34.11
CA SER A 406 -8.35 21.20 33.02
C SER A 406 -7.77 20.06 32.19
N ILE A 407 -8.10 20.02 30.90
CA ILE A 407 -7.55 19.06 29.94
C ILE A 407 -6.18 19.56 29.48
N ALA A 408 -5.12 19.00 30.06
CA ALA A 408 -3.77 19.08 29.53
C ALA A 408 -3.63 18.05 28.40
N VAL A 409 -3.36 18.52 27.18
CA VAL A 409 -2.99 17.68 26.03
C VAL A 409 -1.60 17.12 26.29
N ARG A 410 -1.56 15.93 26.88
CA ARG A 410 -0.38 15.07 26.95
C ARG A 410 -0.59 13.87 26.06
N SER A 411 0.43 13.60 25.25
CA SER A 411 0.61 12.42 24.42
C SER A 411 0.45 11.12 25.24
N SER A 412 -0.75 10.54 25.19
CA SER A 412 -1.01 9.19 25.66
C SER A 412 -2.01 8.48 24.73
N LEU A 413 -1.71 8.49 23.44
CA LEU A 413 -2.37 7.65 22.43
C LEU A 413 -1.48 6.42 22.19
N GLY A 414 -1.67 5.37 22.99
CA GLY A 414 -0.85 4.17 22.83
C GLY A 414 -1.42 2.88 23.40
N ALA A 415 -2.67 2.85 23.90
CA ALA A 415 -3.15 1.70 24.68
C ALA A 415 -4.46 1.04 24.21
N THR A 416 -5.16 1.53 23.19
CA THR A 416 -6.54 1.07 22.93
C THR A 416 -6.76 0.24 21.68
N LEU A 417 -5.70 -0.14 20.95
CA LEU A 417 -5.83 -0.95 19.73
C LEU A 417 -4.77 -2.08 19.69
N LEU A 418 -4.93 -3.07 20.56
CA LEU A 418 -4.32 -4.39 20.39
C LEU A 418 -5.43 -5.45 20.51
N PRO A 419 -5.31 -6.57 19.78
CA PRO A 419 -6.16 -7.73 20.01
C PRO A 419 -5.86 -8.25 21.42
N GLN A 420 -6.76 -8.02 22.37
CA GLN A 420 -6.60 -8.59 23.71
C GLN A 420 -6.68 -10.11 23.61
N THR A 421 -5.53 -10.76 23.77
CA THR A 421 -5.49 -12.18 24.16
C THR A 421 -6.15 -12.32 25.52
N PRO A 422 -7.12 -13.23 25.72
CA PRO A 422 -7.87 -13.28 26.97
C PRO A 422 -6.99 -13.80 28.11
N LEU A 423 -6.61 -12.90 29.02
CA LEU A 423 -6.16 -13.27 30.36
C LEU A 423 -7.40 -13.66 31.17
N ARG A 424 -7.47 -14.95 31.47
CA ARG A 424 -8.54 -15.61 32.23
C ARG A 424 -8.54 -15.10 33.68
N THR A 425 -9.31 -14.06 33.97
CA THR A 425 -9.68 -13.68 35.34
C THR A 425 -10.98 -14.38 35.74
N LYS A 426 -10.98 -15.00 36.93
CA LYS A 426 -12.12 -15.72 37.48
C LYS A 426 -13.13 -14.73 38.08
N GLY A 427 -14.40 -14.88 37.73
CA GLY A 427 -15.53 -14.53 38.60
C GLY A 427 -16.41 -13.37 38.12
N GLY A 428 -17.65 -13.71 37.76
CA GLY A 428 -18.83 -12.85 37.97
C GLY A 428 -19.09 -11.73 36.97
N THR A 429 -19.88 -12.02 35.93
CA THR A 429 -20.86 -11.15 35.19
C THR A 429 -20.95 -11.57 33.72
N ALA A 430 -21.32 -12.82 33.46
CA ALA A 430 -21.34 -13.38 32.09
C ALA A 430 -22.56 -12.95 31.25
N ARG A 431 -23.64 -12.44 31.85
CA ARG A 431 -24.92 -12.24 31.13
C ARG A 431 -25.10 -10.86 30.50
N ARG A 432 -24.52 -9.79 31.07
CA ARG A 432 -24.52 -8.45 30.44
C ARG A 432 -23.37 -8.25 29.46
N LYS A 433 -22.22 -8.92 29.67
CA LYS A 433 -21.09 -8.90 28.73
C LYS A 433 -21.40 -9.61 27.41
N ALA A 434 -22.22 -10.66 27.42
CA ALA A 434 -22.58 -11.38 26.20
C ALA A 434 -23.44 -10.54 25.24
N GLU A 435 -24.31 -9.66 25.76
CA GLU A 435 -25.14 -8.76 24.93
C GLU A 435 -24.36 -7.56 24.38
N GLU A 436 -23.34 -7.06 25.11
CA GLU A 436 -22.41 -6.06 24.56
C GLU A 436 -21.41 -6.65 23.56
N GLU A 437 -20.96 -7.89 23.77
CA GLU A 437 -20.10 -8.64 22.82
C GLU A 437 -20.80 -9.00 21.49
N GLU A 438 -22.14 -8.98 21.45
CA GLU A 438 -22.95 -9.25 20.26
C GLU A 438 -23.32 -7.98 19.46
N SER A 439 -22.84 -6.81 19.86
CA SER A 439 -23.02 -5.57 19.09
C SER A 439 -21.79 -5.29 18.23
N LEU A 440 -22.00 -4.90 16.97
CA LEU A 440 -20.88 -4.57 16.09
C LEU A 440 -20.10 -3.38 16.66
N PRO A 441 -18.76 -3.36 16.54
CA PRO A 441 -17.99 -2.21 16.95
C PRO A 441 -18.51 -0.97 16.20
N ALA A 442 -19.00 0.01 16.95
CA ALA A 442 -19.35 1.30 16.39
C ALA A 442 -18.12 1.90 15.69
N MET A 443 -18.31 2.54 14.53
CA MET A 443 -17.21 3.25 13.88
C MET A 443 -16.61 4.25 14.88
N PRO A 444 -15.29 4.30 15.08
CA PRO A 444 -14.70 5.31 15.93
C PRO A 444 -14.95 6.70 15.31
N PRO A 445 -15.29 7.71 16.12
CA PRO A 445 -15.47 9.07 15.63
C PRO A 445 -14.15 9.56 15.01
N SER A 446 -14.25 10.24 13.86
CA SER A 446 -13.07 10.76 13.17
C SER A 446 -12.41 11.85 14.02
N VAL A 447 -11.17 11.63 14.47
CA VAL A 447 -10.32 12.66 15.11
C VAL A 447 -9.88 13.73 14.09
N LEU A 448 -10.13 13.48 12.81
CA LEU A 448 -9.54 14.15 11.65
C LEU A 448 -10.32 15.34 11.12
N TRP A 449 -11.58 15.50 11.55
CA TRP A 449 -12.47 16.51 10.99
C TRP A 449 -12.01 17.94 11.27
N GLU A 450 -11.42 18.20 12.43
CA GLU A 450 -10.91 19.54 12.78
C GLU A 450 -9.82 19.98 11.79
N SER A 451 -8.95 19.05 11.37
CA SER A 451 -7.92 19.34 10.36
C SER A 451 -8.52 19.56 8.97
N MET A 452 -9.55 18.79 8.59
CA MET A 452 -10.23 18.96 7.30
C MET A 452 -10.99 20.30 7.23
N LYS A 453 -11.69 20.65 8.32
CA LYS A 453 -12.40 21.92 8.43
C LYS A 453 -11.42 23.10 8.42
N ALA A 454 -10.31 23.00 9.13
CA ALA A 454 -9.27 24.02 9.10
C ALA A 454 -8.68 24.22 7.69
N ALA A 455 -8.56 23.16 6.89
CA ALA A 455 -8.10 23.25 5.50
C ALA A 455 -9.14 23.94 4.59
N ASP A 456 -10.43 23.63 4.76
CA ASP A 456 -11.52 24.32 4.04
C ASP A 456 -11.62 25.80 4.43
N ASP A 457 -11.56 26.12 5.73
CA ASP A 457 -11.57 27.49 6.23
C ASP A 457 -10.38 28.30 5.68
N ARG A 458 -9.16 27.73 5.66
CA ARG A 458 -7.99 28.36 5.03
C ARG A 458 -8.20 28.57 3.54
N TYR A 459 -8.83 27.61 2.86
CA TYR A 459 -9.08 27.72 1.44
C TYR A 459 -10.04 28.87 1.12
N GLN A 460 -11.19 28.93 1.79
CA GLN A 460 -12.20 29.95 1.56
C GLN A 460 -11.70 31.35 1.92
N ASN A 461 -11.00 31.49 3.05
CA ASN A 461 -10.59 32.79 3.56
C ASN A 461 -9.36 33.37 2.85
N PHE A 462 -8.43 32.52 2.40
CA PHE A 462 -7.16 32.97 1.84
C PHE A 462 -6.97 32.54 0.38
N TRP A 463 -6.93 31.23 0.12
CA TRP A 463 -6.50 30.72 -1.18
C TRP A 463 -7.44 31.07 -2.32
N ARG A 464 -8.75 31.09 -2.08
CA ARG A 464 -9.76 31.44 -3.10
C ARG A 464 -9.58 32.88 -3.57
N GLY A 465 -9.56 33.84 -2.64
CA GLY A 465 -9.36 35.26 -2.96
C GLY A 465 -7.99 35.51 -3.61
N ARG A 466 -6.95 34.83 -3.14
CA ARG A 466 -5.61 34.92 -3.75
C ARG A 466 -5.59 34.40 -5.17
N PHE A 467 -6.19 33.24 -5.45
CA PHE A 467 -6.20 32.65 -6.79
C PHE A 467 -6.91 33.59 -7.78
N GLU A 468 -8.02 34.21 -7.37
CA GLU A 468 -8.72 35.21 -8.18
C GLU A 468 -7.86 36.47 -8.45
N GLN A 469 -7.07 36.93 -7.47
CA GLN A 469 -6.22 38.09 -7.64
C GLN A 469 -4.96 37.80 -8.46
N THR A 470 -4.23 36.73 -8.13
CA THR A 470 -2.92 36.40 -8.72
C THR A 470 -3.07 35.76 -10.09
N TYR A 471 -3.82 34.67 -10.19
CA TYR A 471 -3.91 33.89 -11.42
C TYR A 471 -4.90 34.51 -12.42
N LEU A 472 -6.11 34.91 -11.98
CA LEU A 472 -7.12 35.45 -12.91
C LEU A 472 -6.90 36.91 -13.28
N LYS A 473 -6.54 37.79 -12.32
CA LYS A 473 -6.32 39.22 -12.61
C LYS A 473 -4.88 39.52 -13.02
N ASN A 474 -3.89 39.02 -12.29
CA ASN A 474 -2.48 39.36 -12.53
C ASN A 474 -1.76 38.42 -13.51
N SER A 475 -2.43 37.35 -13.97
CA SER A 475 -1.85 36.34 -14.88
C SER A 475 -0.54 35.72 -14.37
N ASP A 476 -0.39 35.58 -13.04
CA ASP A 476 0.76 34.91 -12.43
C ASP A 476 0.68 33.40 -12.69
N LEU A 477 1.46 32.92 -13.66
CA LEU A 477 1.56 31.52 -14.04
C LEU A 477 2.55 30.73 -13.18
N ASP A 478 3.46 31.41 -12.49
CA ASP A 478 4.53 30.77 -11.73
C ASP A 478 4.11 30.47 -10.29
N GLN A 479 3.09 31.18 -9.76
CA GLN A 479 2.48 30.90 -8.45
C GLN A 479 3.55 30.81 -7.34
N ALA A 480 4.30 31.90 -7.17
CA ALA A 480 5.38 31.97 -6.20
C ALA A 480 4.87 31.98 -4.75
N ALA A 481 5.71 31.50 -3.84
CA ALA A 481 5.42 31.47 -2.39
C ALA A 481 5.04 32.86 -1.84
N ASP A 482 4.11 32.87 -0.88
CA ASP A 482 3.71 34.09 -0.20
C ASP A 482 4.58 34.36 1.03
N GLU A 483 5.32 35.46 1.00
CA GLU A 483 6.24 35.86 2.08
C GLU A 483 5.50 36.31 3.34
N GLY A 484 4.31 36.92 3.20
CA GLY A 484 3.51 37.39 4.33
C GLY A 484 2.98 36.22 5.16
N LEU A 485 2.37 35.23 4.48
CA LEU A 485 1.90 34.00 5.10
C LEU A 485 3.07 33.21 5.71
N LEU A 486 4.20 33.10 5.00
CA LEU A 486 5.39 32.42 5.51
C LEU A 486 5.94 33.09 6.78
N ARG A 487 6.02 34.43 6.78
CA ARG A 487 6.44 35.18 7.97
C ARG A 487 5.50 34.94 9.14
N GLN A 488 4.18 34.95 8.91
CA GLN A 488 3.20 34.68 9.96
C GLN A 488 3.33 33.26 10.52
N GLU A 489 3.49 32.25 9.66
CA GLU A 489 3.68 30.85 10.07
C GLU A 489 4.97 30.65 10.89
N LEU A 490 6.08 31.30 10.50
CA LEU A 490 7.34 31.26 11.23
C LEU A 490 7.29 31.98 12.58
N LEU A 491 6.43 33.00 12.71
CA LEU A 491 6.25 33.76 13.95
C LEU A 491 5.32 33.02 14.92
N GLU A 492 4.10 32.68 14.48
CA GLU A 492 2.96 32.22 15.31
C GLU A 492 2.75 30.70 15.31
N GLY A 493 3.46 29.94 14.47
CA GLY A 493 3.27 28.50 14.34
C GLY A 493 3.63 27.70 15.62
N PRO A 494 3.20 26.43 15.71
CA PRO A 494 3.47 25.51 16.84
C PRO A 494 4.93 25.05 16.97
N ARG A 495 5.82 25.59 16.13
CA ARG A 495 7.28 25.52 16.24
C ARG A 495 7.92 26.88 15.92
N GLY A 496 7.12 27.93 15.96
CA GLY A 496 7.49 29.28 15.59
C GLY A 496 8.44 29.90 16.62
N ILE A 497 9.03 31.03 16.23
CA ILE A 497 10.01 31.74 17.04
C ILE A 497 9.39 32.17 18.37
N LEU A 498 8.10 32.54 18.41
CA LEU A 498 7.41 32.93 19.65
C LEU A 498 7.35 31.79 20.67
N GLU A 499 7.11 30.55 20.25
CA GLU A 499 7.05 29.41 21.17
C GLU A 499 8.44 29.04 21.70
N HIS A 500 9.46 29.12 20.85
CA HIS A 500 10.85 28.93 21.28
C HIS A 500 11.30 30.03 22.26
N VAL A 501 11.05 31.29 21.93
CA VAL A 501 11.34 32.44 22.81
C VAL A 501 10.60 32.26 24.13
N ARG A 502 9.35 31.79 24.10
CA ARG A 502 8.56 31.54 25.30
C ARG A 502 9.14 30.45 26.20
N HIS A 503 9.65 29.36 25.63
CA HIS A 503 10.37 28.34 26.40
C HIS A 503 11.62 28.91 27.08
N VAL A 504 12.39 29.73 26.37
CA VAL A 504 13.56 30.41 26.93
C VAL A 504 13.15 31.38 28.05
N VAL A 505 12.07 32.15 27.87
CA VAL A 505 11.51 33.04 28.90
C VAL A 505 11.07 32.24 30.14
N ASP A 506 10.40 31.10 29.97
CA ASP A 506 10.00 30.22 31.07
C ASP A 506 11.21 29.73 31.88
N GLU A 507 12.29 29.33 31.20
CA GLU A 507 13.54 28.91 31.85
C GLU A 507 14.20 30.07 32.63
N LEU A 508 14.27 31.26 32.02
CA LEU A 508 14.84 32.45 32.67
C LEU A 508 14.04 32.86 33.91
N ILE A 509 12.71 32.84 33.85
CA ILE A 509 11.86 33.17 34.99
C ILE A 509 12.00 32.12 36.09
N MET A 510 12.06 30.82 35.74
CA MET A 510 12.29 29.76 36.73
C MET A 510 13.63 29.92 37.45
N MET A 511 14.70 30.26 36.72
CA MET A 511 16.01 30.56 37.29
C MET A 511 15.96 31.79 38.21
N GLU A 512 15.29 32.86 37.81
CA GLU A 512 15.21 34.08 38.61
C GLU A 512 14.37 33.89 39.88
N VAL A 513 13.26 33.14 39.79
CA VAL A 513 12.48 32.74 40.96
C VAL A 513 13.31 31.88 41.91
N GLU A 514 14.15 30.97 41.40
CA GLU A 514 15.06 30.17 42.23
C GLU A 514 16.16 31.03 42.88
N ASN A 515 16.71 32.01 42.16
CA ASN A 515 17.67 32.97 42.69
C ASN A 515 17.06 33.85 43.79
N LEU A 516 15.83 34.33 43.59
CA LEU A 516 15.07 35.09 44.58
C LEU A 516 14.78 34.25 45.82
N LYS A 517 14.40 32.97 45.66
CA LYS A 517 14.24 32.03 46.79
C LYS A 517 15.55 31.86 47.56
N LYS A 518 16.69 31.69 46.86
CA LYS A 518 18.03 31.60 47.49
C LYS A 518 18.40 32.89 48.22
N ARG A 519 18.13 34.06 47.64
CA ARG A 519 18.37 35.37 48.27
C ARG A 519 17.51 35.56 49.51
N LEU A 520 16.22 35.24 49.43
CA LEU A 520 15.30 35.27 50.57
C LEU A 520 15.74 34.29 51.67
N GLU A 521 16.21 33.09 51.31
CA GLU A 521 16.78 32.14 52.27
C GLU A 521 18.08 32.67 52.90
N MET A 522 18.90 33.40 52.16
CA MET A 522 20.13 34.03 52.65
C MET A 522 19.82 35.22 53.57
N GLU A 523 18.80 36.03 53.27
CA GLU A 523 18.29 37.10 54.14
C GLU A 523 17.65 36.53 55.41
N ARG A 524 16.83 35.47 55.30
CA ARG A 524 16.31 34.72 56.46
C ARG A 524 17.43 34.06 57.28
N ARG A 525 18.60 33.83 56.67
CA ARG A 525 19.84 33.34 57.31
C ARG A 525 20.80 34.45 57.72
N GLY A 526 20.43 35.72 57.58
CA GLY A 526 21.14 36.92 58.09
C GLY A 526 21.15 37.04 59.62
N GLY A 527 21.31 35.91 60.31
CA GLY A 527 21.24 35.79 61.75
C GLY A 527 21.47 34.35 62.24
N LYS A 528 22.43 33.59 61.67
CA LYS A 528 23.14 32.49 62.36
C LYS A 528 24.14 31.78 61.43
N LYS A 529 25.44 31.91 61.72
CA LYS A 529 26.47 30.96 61.27
C LYS A 529 26.15 29.58 61.88
N LYS A 530 26.03 28.53 61.05
CA LYS A 530 26.14 27.14 61.52
C LYS A 530 27.02 26.30 60.59
N LYS A 531 27.93 25.58 61.27
CA LYS A 531 28.97 24.68 60.75
C LYS A 531 28.45 23.57 59.85
N GLY A 532 29.37 23.14 58.97
CA GLY A 532 29.34 22.02 58.03
C GLY A 532 28.45 20.82 58.34
N GLY A 533 27.67 20.43 57.33
CA GLY A 533 27.03 19.14 57.18
C GLY A 533 27.09 18.71 55.72
N LYS A 534 27.88 17.68 55.43
CA LYS A 534 28.05 17.06 54.10
C LYS A 534 26.70 16.48 53.64
N LYS A 535 26.02 17.10 52.66
CA LYS A 535 24.85 16.51 51.98
C LYS A 535 25.25 15.93 50.63
N LYS A 536 25.00 14.62 50.47
CA LYS A 536 25.17 13.84 49.24
C LYS A 536 24.29 14.44 48.13
N GLY A 537 24.85 14.63 46.94
CA GLY A 537 24.09 15.03 45.76
C GLY A 537 23.03 13.99 45.38
N PRO A 538 21.90 14.41 44.78
CA PRO A 538 20.85 13.50 44.36
C PRO A 538 21.37 12.54 43.30
N LYS A 539 21.27 11.23 43.56
CA LYS A 539 21.45 10.21 42.52
C LYS A 539 20.34 10.38 41.49
N LYS A 540 20.69 10.73 40.25
CA LYS A 540 19.79 10.61 39.10
C LYS A 540 19.22 9.18 39.09
N PRO A 541 17.90 8.98 39.03
CA PRO A 541 17.34 7.65 38.82
C PRO A 541 17.80 7.17 37.44
N ARG A 542 18.66 6.15 37.42
CA ARG A 542 18.95 5.43 36.17
C ARG A 542 17.71 4.60 35.86
N ALA A 543 16.98 5.01 34.82
CA ALA A 543 15.98 4.15 34.20
C ALA A 543 16.62 2.77 33.89
N PRO A 544 15.91 1.66 34.10
CA PRO A 544 16.39 0.34 33.74
C PRO A 544 16.53 0.29 32.22
N LYS A 545 17.76 0.47 31.73
CA LYS A 545 18.07 0.33 30.31
C LYS A 545 18.04 -1.16 29.98
N LEU A 546 17.16 -1.52 29.05
CA LEU A 546 17.38 -2.70 28.22
C LEU A 546 18.82 -2.62 27.71
N LYS A 547 19.56 -3.72 27.84
CA LYS A 547 20.97 -3.76 27.44
C LYS A 547 21.00 -3.73 25.91
N ASP A 548 21.02 -2.53 25.33
CA ASP A 548 21.32 -2.34 23.91
C ASP A 548 22.71 -2.93 23.66
N PRO A 549 22.84 -4.00 22.86
CA PRO A 549 24.15 -4.56 22.54
C PRO A 549 25.00 -3.64 21.63
N THR A 550 24.49 -2.46 21.29
CA THR A 550 24.99 -1.53 20.25
C THR A 550 25.43 -0.15 20.78
N LYS A 551 25.52 0.04 22.10
CA LYS A 551 25.89 1.35 22.67
C LYS A 551 27.35 1.72 22.40
N GLY A 552 27.57 2.62 21.44
CA GLY A 552 28.88 3.24 21.15
C GLY A 552 29.49 2.92 19.79
N THR A 553 28.72 2.38 18.84
CA THR A 553 29.18 2.05 17.48
C THR A 553 28.46 2.92 16.45
N ASP A 554 29.17 3.46 15.47
CA ASP A 554 28.59 4.33 14.44
C ASP A 554 27.63 3.57 13.50
N ILE A 555 26.59 4.27 13.04
CA ILE A 555 25.58 3.74 12.11
C ILE A 555 26.23 3.26 10.80
N GLU A 556 27.29 3.93 10.37
CA GLU A 556 28.06 3.60 9.17
C GLU A 556 28.71 2.21 9.27
N THR A 557 29.32 1.88 10.42
CA THR A 557 29.86 0.53 10.66
C THR A 557 28.77 -0.55 10.60
N PHE A 558 27.56 -0.24 11.08
CA PHE A 558 26.43 -1.17 10.97
C PHE A 558 25.96 -1.33 9.53
N MET A 559 25.84 -0.25 8.77
CA MET A 559 25.49 -0.32 7.35
C MET A 559 26.51 -1.13 6.57
N ASN A 560 27.81 -0.89 6.78
CA ASN A 560 28.88 -1.65 6.13
C ASN A 560 28.78 -3.15 6.45
N SER A 561 28.53 -3.51 7.73
CA SER A 561 28.34 -4.91 8.13
C SER A 561 27.07 -5.54 7.54
N ALA A 562 25.98 -4.79 7.42
CA ALA A 562 24.71 -5.27 6.86
C ALA A 562 24.79 -5.46 5.34
N VAL A 563 25.55 -4.61 4.64
CA VAL A 563 25.84 -4.75 3.21
C VAL A 563 26.81 -5.91 2.96
N TYR A 564 27.88 -6.02 3.76
CA TYR A 564 28.82 -7.15 3.68
C TYR A 564 28.12 -8.51 3.83
N GLN A 565 27.15 -8.60 4.74
CA GLN A 565 26.37 -9.83 4.94
C GLN A 565 25.24 -10.03 3.91
N ASN A 566 25.15 -9.17 2.88
CA ASN A 566 24.10 -9.18 1.86
C ASN A 566 22.66 -9.08 2.41
N VAL A 567 22.50 -8.51 3.62
CA VAL A 567 21.19 -8.33 4.26
C VAL A 567 20.53 -7.04 3.79
N LEU A 568 21.27 -5.93 3.67
CA LEU A 568 20.74 -4.70 3.08
C LEU A 568 20.87 -4.78 1.56
N GLN A 569 19.74 -4.88 0.87
CA GLN A 569 19.68 -5.04 -0.59
C GLN A 569 19.09 -3.81 -1.27
N LEU A 570 19.53 -3.55 -2.50
CA LEU A 570 18.93 -2.55 -3.37
C LEU A 570 17.64 -3.11 -3.96
N SER A 571 16.56 -2.34 -3.91
CA SER A 571 15.35 -2.66 -4.66
C SER A 571 15.50 -2.29 -6.12
N ASP A 572 15.00 -3.13 -7.03
CA ASP A 572 15.05 -2.86 -8.46
C ASP A 572 14.19 -1.64 -8.82
N PRO A 573 14.75 -0.54 -9.35
CA PRO A 573 14.04 0.74 -9.50
C PRO A 573 12.90 0.71 -10.52
N ASN A 574 12.92 -0.25 -11.45
CA ASN A 574 11.97 -0.34 -12.55
C ASN A 574 10.67 -1.05 -12.17
N ILE A 575 10.62 -1.67 -10.99
CA ILE A 575 9.45 -2.44 -10.55
C ILE A 575 8.44 -1.52 -9.89
N ARG A 576 7.26 -1.39 -10.51
CA ARG A 576 6.10 -0.67 -9.95
C ARG A 576 4.98 -1.65 -9.64
N LEU A 577 4.09 -1.25 -8.74
CA LEU A 577 2.91 -2.03 -8.38
C LEU A 577 2.00 -2.31 -9.59
N GLU A 578 1.89 -1.37 -10.53
CA GLU A 578 1.14 -1.50 -11.79
C GLU A 578 1.67 -2.62 -12.71
N ASN A 579 2.95 -2.99 -12.56
CA ASN A 579 3.58 -4.06 -13.33
C ASN A 579 3.12 -5.45 -12.85
N TYR A 580 2.48 -5.54 -11.68
CA TYR A 580 1.92 -6.80 -11.20
C TYR A 580 0.64 -7.15 -11.95
N LEU A 581 0.76 -8.15 -12.81
CA LEU A 581 -0.33 -8.73 -13.60
C LEU A 581 -0.64 -10.13 -13.05
N GLY A 582 -1.92 -10.41 -12.85
CA GLY A 582 -2.42 -11.67 -12.31
C GLY A 582 -3.87 -11.89 -12.71
N TYR A 583 -4.61 -12.69 -11.94
CA TYR A 583 -6.02 -13.04 -12.19
C TYR A 583 -6.87 -11.80 -12.53
N ALA A 584 -7.42 -11.76 -13.75
CA ALA A 584 -7.98 -10.57 -14.40
C ALA A 584 -9.50 -10.64 -14.49
N THR A 585 -10.15 -11.19 -13.46
CA THR A 585 -11.57 -10.93 -13.30
C THR A 585 -11.76 -9.47 -12.92
N ILE A 586 -12.44 -8.80 -13.85
CA ILE A 586 -12.84 -7.41 -13.74
C ILE A 586 -13.94 -7.36 -12.69
N HIS A 587 -13.65 -6.71 -11.56
CA HIS A 587 -14.65 -6.29 -10.59
C HIS A 587 -15.84 -5.65 -11.31
N GLY A 588 -17.06 -6.03 -10.99
CA GLY A 588 -18.25 -5.38 -11.58
C GLY A 588 -18.50 -5.64 -13.07
N SER A 589 -17.86 -6.62 -13.73
CA SER A 589 -18.36 -7.01 -15.06
C SER A 589 -19.75 -7.66 -14.91
N PRO A 590 -20.74 -7.31 -15.77
CA PRO A 590 -22.04 -7.98 -15.78
C PRO A 590 -21.91 -9.48 -15.94
N LEU A 591 -20.84 -9.95 -16.61
CA LEU A 591 -20.49 -11.35 -16.77
C LEU A 591 -20.09 -12.00 -15.44
N ASP A 592 -19.30 -11.32 -14.61
CA ASP A 592 -18.92 -11.79 -13.28
C ASP A 592 -20.14 -11.79 -12.33
N ALA A 593 -21.01 -10.79 -12.42
CA ALA A 593 -22.31 -10.82 -11.74
C ALA A 593 -23.19 -11.99 -12.24
N LEU A 594 -23.27 -12.25 -13.55
CA LEU A 594 -24.01 -13.38 -14.13
C LEU A 594 -23.44 -14.75 -13.75
N LEU A 595 -22.12 -14.88 -13.71
CA LEU A 595 -21.42 -16.11 -13.31
C LEU A 595 -21.56 -16.35 -11.79
N ARG A 596 -21.59 -15.29 -10.97
CA ARG A 596 -21.77 -15.37 -9.51
C ARG A 596 -23.24 -15.47 -9.07
N THR A 597 -24.19 -14.93 -9.84
CA THR A 597 -25.63 -14.88 -9.47
C THR A 597 -26.34 -16.21 -9.65
N GLN A 598 -25.72 -17.23 -10.23
CA GLN A 598 -26.19 -18.60 -10.09
C GLN A 598 -25.88 -19.12 -8.67
N LYS A 599 -26.44 -18.47 -7.64
CA LYS A 599 -26.70 -19.18 -6.39
C LYS A 599 -27.55 -20.38 -6.81
N PRO A 600 -27.15 -21.63 -6.50
CA PRO A 600 -27.98 -22.78 -6.84
C PRO A 600 -29.34 -22.52 -6.21
N ASP A 601 -30.38 -22.42 -7.04
CA ASP A 601 -31.75 -22.17 -6.57
C ASP A 601 -32.02 -23.07 -5.38
N GLU A 602 -32.37 -22.49 -4.23
CA GLU A 602 -32.61 -23.26 -3.00
C GLU A 602 -33.71 -24.31 -3.22
N GLU A 603 -34.64 -24.04 -4.14
CA GLU A 603 -35.62 -25.02 -4.61
C GLU A 603 -35.00 -26.16 -5.43
N ILE A 604 -34.12 -25.85 -6.39
CA ILE A 604 -33.44 -26.85 -7.22
C ILE A 604 -32.53 -27.71 -6.35
N LYS A 605 -31.79 -27.08 -5.43
CA LYS A 605 -30.98 -27.74 -4.41
C LYS A 605 -31.81 -28.72 -3.59
N LYS A 606 -32.90 -28.27 -2.97
CA LYS A 606 -33.81 -29.15 -2.19
C LYS A 606 -34.41 -30.27 -3.04
N LYS A 607 -34.81 -29.99 -4.28
CA LYS A 607 -35.37 -30.98 -5.22
C LYS A 607 -34.33 -32.05 -5.58
N TRP A 608 -33.12 -31.65 -5.98
CA TRP A 608 -32.06 -32.57 -6.37
C TRP A 608 -31.52 -33.38 -5.18
N GLN A 609 -31.46 -32.77 -3.99
CA GLN A 609 -31.10 -33.47 -2.75
C GLN A 609 -32.16 -34.51 -2.34
N ARG A 610 -33.46 -34.22 -2.55
CA ARG A 610 -34.55 -35.22 -2.37
C ARG A 610 -34.44 -36.35 -3.38
N ILE A 611 -34.12 -36.06 -4.64
CA ILE A 611 -33.91 -37.09 -5.68
C ILE A 611 -32.74 -38.00 -5.33
N LEU A 612 -31.63 -37.43 -4.81
CA LEU A 612 -30.47 -38.20 -4.38
C LEU A 612 -30.78 -39.10 -3.16
N ASN A 613 -31.58 -38.60 -2.21
CA ASN A 613 -31.98 -39.35 -1.02
C ASN A 613 -32.95 -40.51 -1.35
N ASN A 614 -33.79 -40.35 -2.37
CA ASN A 614 -34.80 -41.34 -2.79
C ASN A 614 -34.40 -42.06 -4.09
N TRP A 615 -33.11 -42.33 -4.28
CA TRP A 615 -32.59 -42.87 -5.54
C TRP A 615 -32.88 -44.37 -5.69
N ASP A 616 -33.75 -44.72 -6.66
CA ASP A 616 -34.16 -46.10 -6.97
C ASP A 616 -33.93 -46.46 -8.46
N ALA A 617 -33.99 -47.75 -8.80
CA ALA A 617 -33.83 -48.26 -10.17
C ALA A 617 -34.80 -47.62 -11.19
N LYS A 618 -35.99 -47.22 -10.75
CA LYS A 618 -36.97 -46.49 -11.58
C LYS A 618 -36.50 -45.08 -11.93
N VAL A 619 -35.80 -44.41 -11.01
CA VAL A 619 -35.25 -43.06 -11.20
C VAL A 619 -34.06 -43.10 -12.15
N GLU A 620 -33.20 -44.12 -12.01
CA GLU A 620 -32.05 -44.33 -12.90
C GLU A 620 -32.49 -44.57 -14.35
N GLN A 621 -33.56 -45.35 -14.54
CA GLN A 621 -34.15 -45.60 -15.86
C GLN A 621 -34.85 -44.35 -16.45
N ALA A 622 -35.49 -43.53 -15.61
CA ALA A 622 -36.16 -42.29 -16.02
C ALA A 622 -35.17 -41.18 -16.41
N MET A 623 -34.09 -41.00 -15.64
CA MET A 623 -33.07 -39.98 -15.90
C MET A 623 -32.00 -40.40 -16.91
N LYS A 624 -31.93 -41.69 -17.27
CA LYS A 624 -30.92 -42.25 -18.18
C LYS A 624 -29.48 -41.95 -17.77
N MET A 625 -29.22 -41.81 -16.47
CA MET A 625 -27.91 -41.52 -15.92
C MET A 625 -27.70 -42.27 -14.61
N LYS A 626 -26.46 -42.70 -14.37
CA LYS A 626 -26.08 -43.39 -13.13
C LYS A 626 -26.07 -42.40 -11.96
N LYS A 627 -26.32 -42.92 -10.75
CA LYS A 627 -26.32 -42.16 -9.50
C LYS A 627 -25.05 -41.32 -9.34
N ASP A 628 -23.88 -41.90 -9.60
CA ASP A 628 -22.58 -41.23 -9.43
C ASP A 628 -22.42 -40.04 -10.39
N VAL A 629 -22.95 -40.14 -11.61
CA VAL A 629 -22.91 -39.05 -12.61
C VAL A 629 -23.85 -37.93 -12.20
N PHE A 630 -25.05 -38.26 -11.71
CA PHE A 630 -25.98 -37.28 -11.17
C PHE A 630 -25.42 -36.60 -9.91
N GLN A 631 -24.77 -37.35 -9.03
CA GLN A 631 -24.12 -36.81 -7.84
C GLN A 631 -22.97 -35.88 -8.21
N ASN A 632 -22.14 -36.23 -9.19
CA ASN A 632 -21.09 -35.35 -9.71
C ASN A 632 -21.67 -34.09 -10.37
N LEU A 633 -22.79 -34.20 -11.11
CA LEU A 633 -23.51 -33.05 -11.68
C LEU A 633 -24.09 -32.15 -10.59
N PHE A 634 -24.70 -32.73 -9.56
CA PHE A 634 -25.25 -32.00 -8.43
C PHE A 634 -24.14 -31.33 -7.63
N ASP A 635 -23.02 -32.01 -7.39
CA ASP A 635 -21.85 -31.45 -6.74
C ASP A 635 -21.23 -30.34 -7.60
N ASN A 636 -21.20 -30.48 -8.92
CA ASN A 636 -20.75 -29.42 -9.83
C ASN A 636 -21.70 -28.22 -9.82
N TYR A 637 -23.02 -28.44 -9.78
CA TYR A 637 -24.04 -27.39 -9.65
C TYR A 637 -23.96 -26.67 -8.30
N LEU A 638 -23.75 -27.40 -7.20
CA LEU A 638 -23.49 -26.81 -5.88
C LEU A 638 -22.15 -26.07 -5.85
N LYS A 639 -21.15 -26.56 -6.60
CA LYS A 639 -19.86 -25.90 -6.74
C LYS A 639 -19.95 -24.65 -7.63
N GLN A 640 -20.91 -24.52 -8.57
CA GLN A 640 -21.06 -23.37 -9.48
C GLN A 640 -21.12 -22.02 -8.74
N SER A 641 -21.75 -21.94 -7.56
CA SER A 641 -21.77 -20.70 -6.75
C SER A 641 -20.45 -20.39 -6.04
N SER A 642 -19.50 -21.31 -6.01
CA SER A 642 -18.15 -21.12 -5.45
C SER A 642 -17.12 -20.64 -6.49
N TRP A 643 -17.54 -20.47 -7.75
CA TRP A 643 -16.69 -19.98 -8.84
C TRP A 643 -16.49 -18.47 -8.75
N LEU A 644 -15.88 -17.99 -7.66
CA LEU A 644 -14.84 -16.95 -7.66
C LEU A 644 -14.27 -16.76 -6.25
N SER A 645 -13.59 -17.78 -5.74
CA SER A 645 -12.88 -17.72 -4.46
C SER A 645 -11.56 -16.95 -4.55
N GLU A 646 -10.95 -16.91 -5.75
CA GLU A 646 -9.61 -16.35 -5.93
C GLU A 646 -9.64 -14.81 -6.04
N PRO A 647 -8.65 -14.10 -5.47
CA PRO A 647 -8.58 -12.65 -5.55
C PRO A 647 -8.10 -12.17 -6.91
N SER A 648 -8.68 -11.06 -7.38
CA SER A 648 -8.23 -10.39 -8.60
C SER A 648 -6.90 -9.66 -8.35
N ALA A 649 -6.09 -9.49 -9.41
CA ALA A 649 -4.84 -8.75 -9.35
C ALA A 649 -5.04 -7.31 -8.85
N ALA A 650 -6.15 -6.67 -9.20
CA ALA A 650 -6.50 -5.34 -8.71
C ALA A 650 -6.69 -5.33 -7.18
N GLN A 651 -7.33 -6.37 -6.62
CA GLN A 651 -7.49 -6.48 -5.17
C GLN A 651 -6.17 -6.74 -4.45
N VAL A 652 -5.28 -7.55 -5.06
CA VAL A 652 -3.94 -7.77 -4.53
C VAL A 652 -3.16 -6.45 -4.49
N ARG A 653 -3.20 -5.66 -5.57
CA ARG A 653 -2.58 -4.31 -5.61
C ARG A 653 -3.20 -3.38 -4.56
N GLN A 654 -4.53 -3.35 -4.45
CA GLN A 654 -5.26 -2.56 -3.46
C GLN A 654 -4.85 -2.93 -2.03
N CYS A 655 -4.86 -4.22 -1.66
CA CYS A 655 -4.45 -4.67 -0.33
C CYS A 655 -3.00 -4.31 -0.02
N ILE A 656 -2.10 -4.36 -1.00
CA ILE A 656 -0.69 -3.99 -0.82
C ILE A 656 -0.53 -2.48 -0.66
N ALA A 657 -1.26 -1.68 -1.44
CA ALA A 657 -1.27 -0.23 -1.28
C ALA A 657 -1.74 0.16 0.12
N GLU A 658 -2.83 -0.43 0.60
CA GLU A 658 -3.45 -0.14 1.89
C GLU A 658 -2.65 -0.64 3.10
N TYR A 659 -2.14 -1.87 3.06
CA TYR A 659 -1.45 -2.46 4.22
C TYR A 659 0.03 -2.09 4.30
N ALA A 660 0.67 -1.81 3.17
CA ALA A 660 2.11 -1.59 3.11
C ALA A 660 2.49 -0.18 2.65
N ILE A 661 2.06 0.24 1.45
CA ILE A 661 2.62 1.45 0.83
C ILE A 661 2.17 2.72 1.55
N LEU A 662 0.86 2.88 1.78
CA LEU A 662 0.32 4.10 2.40
C LEU A 662 0.84 4.32 3.83
N PRO A 663 0.86 3.31 4.74
CA PRO A 663 1.41 3.48 6.08
C PRO A 663 2.93 3.68 6.10
N LEU A 664 3.68 3.14 5.13
CA LEU A 664 5.13 3.36 5.07
C LEU A 664 5.49 4.74 4.50
N GLY A 665 4.71 5.22 3.53
CA GLY A 665 5.00 6.45 2.77
C GLY A 665 4.87 7.74 3.58
N SER A 666 3.85 7.87 4.44
CA SER A 666 3.67 9.05 5.29
C SER A 666 3.57 8.69 6.76
N GLN A 667 4.29 9.43 7.61
CA GLN A 667 4.20 9.30 9.07
C GLN A 667 2.79 9.67 9.57
N VAL A 668 2.17 10.68 8.95
CA VAL A 668 0.80 11.09 9.30
C VAL A 668 -0.16 9.93 9.07
N ILE A 669 -0.11 9.30 7.90
CA ILE A 669 -0.94 8.13 7.61
C ILE A 669 -0.62 6.96 8.56
N HIS A 670 0.65 6.73 8.89
CA HIS A 670 1.07 5.67 9.81
C HIS A 670 0.48 5.82 11.22
N ASP A 671 0.47 7.04 11.74
CA ASP A 671 0.01 7.36 13.09
C ASP A 671 -1.53 7.36 13.16
N LEU A 672 -2.20 7.69 12.06
CA LEU A 672 -3.66 7.74 11.96
C LEU A 672 -4.28 6.37 11.68
N ALA A 673 -3.76 5.63 10.70
CA ALA A 673 -4.38 4.41 10.23
C ALA A 673 -4.03 3.20 11.12
N PRO A 674 -4.91 2.19 11.18
CA PRO A 674 -4.57 0.90 11.77
C PRO A 674 -3.47 0.23 10.93
N HIS A 675 -2.22 0.32 11.39
CA HIS A 675 -1.06 -0.22 10.69
C HIS A 675 -0.84 -1.70 10.99
N THR A 676 -0.14 -2.36 10.07
CA THR A 676 0.16 -3.78 10.15
C THR A 676 1.66 -3.96 10.31
N LYS A 677 2.09 -4.65 11.36
CA LYS A 677 3.53 -4.91 11.60
C LYS A 677 4.08 -6.00 10.68
N THR A 678 3.19 -6.88 10.21
CA THR A 678 3.52 -8.11 9.51
C THR A 678 2.52 -8.37 8.39
N LEU A 679 3.03 -8.69 7.20
CA LEU A 679 2.25 -9.05 6.03
C LEU A 679 2.82 -10.36 5.45
N LEU A 680 1.96 -11.33 5.14
CA LEU A 680 2.38 -12.55 4.44
C LEU A 680 1.79 -12.55 3.03
N ILE A 681 2.62 -12.85 2.03
CA ILE A 681 2.21 -13.01 0.64
C ILE A 681 2.45 -14.48 0.27
N TYR A 682 1.41 -15.21 -0.11
CA TYR A 682 1.51 -16.63 -0.45
C TYR A 682 0.88 -16.94 -1.81
N GLY A 683 1.41 -17.96 -2.48
CA GLY A 683 0.99 -18.35 -3.83
C GLY A 683 2.01 -19.33 -4.43
N PHE A 684 1.82 -19.77 -5.66
CA PHE A 684 2.77 -20.67 -6.32
C PHE A 684 4.13 -20.00 -6.58
N PRO A 685 5.24 -20.75 -6.69
CA PRO A 685 6.52 -20.17 -7.13
C PRO A 685 6.32 -19.48 -8.48
N GLY A 686 6.96 -18.32 -8.68
CA GLY A 686 6.75 -17.54 -9.91
C GLY A 686 5.48 -16.66 -9.94
N SER A 687 4.62 -16.67 -8.92
CA SER A 687 3.39 -15.84 -8.92
C SER A 687 3.60 -14.33 -8.70
N GLY A 688 4.82 -13.79 -8.84
CA GLY A 688 5.11 -12.35 -8.65
C GLY A 688 5.26 -11.86 -7.20
N LYS A 689 5.37 -12.77 -6.22
CA LYS A 689 5.47 -12.41 -4.78
C LYS A 689 6.66 -11.49 -4.47
N THR A 690 7.84 -11.81 -4.99
CA THR A 690 9.06 -11.01 -4.77
C THR A 690 8.97 -9.67 -5.48
N GLN A 691 8.38 -9.62 -6.69
CA GLN A 691 8.13 -8.39 -7.43
C GLN A 691 7.25 -7.42 -6.63
N LEU A 692 6.23 -7.92 -5.94
CA LEU A 692 5.37 -7.12 -5.07
C LEU A 692 6.15 -6.48 -3.90
N VAL A 693 7.11 -7.19 -3.31
CA VAL A 693 7.96 -6.65 -2.24
C VAL A 693 8.84 -5.51 -2.74
N HIS A 694 9.46 -5.68 -3.92
CA HIS A 694 10.24 -4.61 -4.54
C HIS A 694 9.36 -3.40 -4.91
N ALA A 695 8.14 -3.64 -5.40
CA ALA A 695 7.17 -2.58 -5.69
C ALA A 695 6.81 -1.78 -4.42
N VAL A 696 6.62 -2.44 -3.28
CA VAL A 696 6.38 -1.76 -1.98
C VAL A 696 7.55 -0.86 -1.59
N CYS A 697 8.79 -1.36 -1.72
CA CYS A 697 9.98 -0.59 -1.35
C CYS A 697 10.16 0.63 -2.27
N ASN A 698 9.89 0.49 -3.57
CA ASN A 698 10.03 1.58 -4.52
C ASN A 698 8.99 2.67 -4.35
N HIS A 699 7.72 2.30 -4.09
CA HIS A 699 6.63 3.26 -3.93
C HIS A 699 6.63 3.96 -2.56
N SER A 700 7.18 3.32 -1.53
CA SER A 700 7.31 3.93 -0.19
C SER A 700 8.67 4.57 0.08
N GLY A 701 9.66 4.41 -0.82
CA GLY A 701 11.05 4.82 -0.58
C GLY A 701 11.75 4.01 0.52
N ALA A 702 11.18 2.86 0.93
CA ALA A 702 11.65 2.10 2.06
C ALA A 702 12.89 1.24 1.78
N ASN A 703 13.63 0.93 2.85
CA ASN A 703 14.84 0.12 2.80
C ASN A 703 14.51 -1.36 2.78
N LEU A 704 15.15 -2.14 1.91
CA LEU A 704 14.93 -3.58 1.85
C LEU A 704 15.99 -4.34 2.66
N PHE A 705 15.57 -4.94 3.77
CA PHE A 705 16.38 -5.86 4.56
C PHE A 705 15.94 -7.29 4.29
N ASN A 706 16.77 -8.09 3.64
CA ASN A 706 16.48 -9.48 3.32
C ASN A 706 17.04 -10.41 4.42
N LEU A 707 16.14 -10.98 5.21
CA LEU A 707 16.43 -11.97 6.27
C LEU A 707 16.06 -13.39 5.84
N SER A 708 16.11 -13.68 4.53
CA SER A 708 15.78 -15.00 4.02
C SER A 708 16.67 -16.09 4.62
N PRO A 709 16.12 -17.29 4.92
CA PRO A 709 16.89 -18.42 5.43
C PRO A 709 18.06 -18.85 4.54
N GLU A 710 18.07 -18.47 3.27
CA GLU A 710 19.12 -18.84 2.31
C GLU A 710 20.38 -17.97 2.45
N ILE A 711 20.26 -16.75 3.00
CA ILE A 711 21.37 -15.80 3.12
C ILE A 711 22.37 -16.20 4.20
N PHE A 712 21.90 -16.81 5.30
CA PHE A 712 22.84 -17.28 6.31
C PHE A 712 23.29 -18.70 5.96
N GLU A 713 24.59 -18.98 5.99
CA GLU A 713 25.12 -20.34 5.78
C GLU A 713 25.41 -21.02 7.12
N THR A 714 25.93 -20.27 8.09
CA THR A 714 26.34 -20.76 9.41
C THR A 714 25.43 -20.23 10.54
N ASN A 715 25.40 -20.97 11.66
CA ASN A 715 24.64 -20.59 12.86
C ASN A 715 25.33 -19.54 13.74
N THR A 716 26.59 -19.22 13.45
CA THR A 716 27.42 -18.29 14.23
C THR A 716 27.02 -16.86 13.91
N GLY A 717 26.57 -16.10 14.93
CA GLY A 717 26.25 -14.67 14.79
C GLY A 717 24.80 -14.33 14.37
N LEU A 718 23.98 -15.31 13.95
CA LEU A 718 22.61 -15.08 13.44
C LEU A 718 21.71 -14.26 14.38
N VAL A 719 21.84 -14.46 15.69
CA VAL A 719 21.08 -13.70 16.70
C VAL A 719 21.50 -12.22 16.71
N GLY A 720 22.80 -11.95 16.66
CA GLY A 720 23.33 -10.59 16.63
C GLY A 720 22.92 -9.86 15.35
N ILE A 721 22.94 -10.57 14.21
CA ILE A 721 22.57 -10.00 12.92
C ILE A 721 21.08 -9.62 12.89
N ILE A 722 20.19 -10.50 13.34
CA ILE A 722 18.75 -10.18 13.38
C ILE A 722 18.49 -8.98 14.29
N GLN A 723 19.08 -8.95 15.49
CA GLN A 723 18.90 -7.82 16.42
C GLN A 723 19.45 -6.51 15.84
N MET A 724 20.60 -6.57 15.17
CA MET A 724 21.20 -5.44 14.45
C MET A 724 20.28 -4.95 13.33
N VAL A 725 19.71 -5.84 12.53
CA VAL A 725 18.82 -5.49 11.40
C VAL A 725 17.54 -4.83 11.89
N PHE A 726 16.92 -5.34 12.96
CA PHE A 726 15.75 -4.70 13.56
C PHE A 726 16.08 -3.31 14.14
N HIS A 727 17.29 -3.12 14.68
CA HIS A 727 17.72 -1.81 15.14
C HIS A 727 17.96 -0.85 13.96
N LEU A 728 18.69 -1.29 12.94
CA LEU A 728 18.99 -0.51 11.75
C LEU A 728 17.71 -0.14 10.97
N ALA A 729 16.74 -1.05 10.90
CA ALA A 729 15.44 -0.79 10.28
C ALA A 729 14.63 0.30 10.99
N LYS A 730 14.77 0.42 12.33
CA LYS A 730 14.13 1.52 13.09
C LYS A 730 14.82 2.86 12.84
N VAL A 731 16.15 2.85 12.81
CA VAL A 731 16.95 4.08 12.61
C VAL A 731 16.78 4.60 11.19
N LEU A 732 16.79 3.71 10.20
CA LEU A 732 16.66 4.07 8.79
C LEU A 732 15.21 3.96 8.28
N ALA A 733 14.22 4.22 9.13
CA ALA A 733 12.81 4.18 8.73
C ALA A 733 12.51 5.24 7.65
N PRO A 734 11.70 4.94 6.62
CA PRO A 734 10.87 3.74 6.46
C PRO A 734 11.67 2.51 5.99
N SER A 735 11.34 1.32 6.52
CA SER A 735 12.08 0.09 6.23
C SER A 735 11.16 -1.14 6.11
N VAL A 736 11.49 -2.04 5.17
CA VAL A 736 10.83 -3.31 4.92
C VAL A 736 11.80 -4.45 5.22
N ILE A 737 11.41 -5.33 6.13
CA ILE A 737 12.14 -6.57 6.43
C ILE A 737 11.48 -7.70 5.66
N TYR A 738 12.17 -8.23 4.67
CA TYR A 738 11.70 -9.31 3.82
C TYR A 738 12.24 -10.67 4.28
N ILE A 739 11.36 -11.67 4.38
CA ILE A 739 11.71 -13.05 4.70
C ILE A 739 11.09 -13.95 3.64
N ASP A 740 11.89 -14.54 2.77
CA ASP A 740 11.41 -15.54 1.83
C ASP A 740 11.29 -16.94 2.46
N LYS A 741 10.40 -17.77 1.90
CA LYS A 741 10.12 -19.16 2.33
C LYS A 741 9.85 -19.24 3.83
N VAL A 742 8.94 -18.40 4.32
CA VAL A 742 8.54 -18.33 5.74
C VAL A 742 8.07 -19.67 6.29
N GLU A 743 7.55 -20.57 5.46
CA GLU A 743 7.21 -21.94 5.82
C GLU A 743 8.37 -22.68 6.50
N LYS A 744 9.63 -22.41 6.10
CA LYS A 744 10.84 -23.00 6.71
C LYS A 744 11.06 -22.53 8.17
N LEU A 745 10.57 -21.34 8.54
CA LEU A 745 10.61 -20.85 9.92
C LEU A 745 9.56 -21.51 10.80
N PHE A 746 8.38 -21.79 10.23
CA PHE A 746 7.20 -22.28 10.95
C PHE A 746 6.92 -23.76 10.72
N LEU A 747 7.93 -24.57 10.34
CA LEU A 747 7.79 -26.00 10.07
C LEU A 747 6.96 -26.73 11.14
N ARG A 748 5.96 -27.51 10.69
CA ARG A 748 5.22 -28.43 11.57
C ARG A 748 6.19 -29.37 12.27
N LYS A 749 6.02 -29.55 13.59
CA LYS A 749 6.73 -30.58 14.35
C LYS A 749 6.34 -31.97 13.85
N LYS A 750 7.01 -32.50 12.81
CA LYS A 750 6.88 -33.93 12.48
C LYS A 750 7.51 -34.74 13.61
N ARG A 751 6.73 -35.62 14.24
CA ARG A 751 7.24 -36.68 15.13
C ARG A 751 7.94 -37.72 14.26
N LYS A 752 9.22 -37.54 13.91
CA LYS A 752 10.05 -38.65 13.40
C LYS A 752 11.43 -38.65 14.06
N LYS A 753 11.79 -39.83 14.58
CA LYS A 753 13.12 -40.22 15.05
C LYS A 753 14.04 -40.24 13.82
N GLY A 754 14.93 -39.26 13.70
CA GLY A 754 15.93 -39.15 12.63
C GLY A 754 16.97 -38.08 13.00
N PRO A 755 18.13 -38.01 12.31
CA PRO A 755 19.18 -37.04 12.61
C PRO A 755 18.63 -35.62 12.62
N LYS A 756 19.02 -34.80 13.61
CA LYS A 756 18.57 -33.40 13.70
C LYS A 756 19.16 -32.62 12.52
N ASP A 757 18.36 -32.35 11.49
CA ASP A 757 18.79 -31.47 10.40
C ASP A 757 19.27 -30.12 10.98
N PRO A 758 20.50 -29.66 10.68
CA PRO A 758 21.02 -28.39 11.16
C PRO A 758 20.13 -27.20 10.75
N LEU A 759 19.36 -27.34 9.67
CA LEU A 759 18.37 -26.38 9.18
C LEU A 759 17.18 -26.20 10.15
N MET A 760 16.72 -27.27 10.83
CA MET A 760 15.59 -27.18 11.77
C MET A 760 15.97 -26.50 13.09
N ALA A 761 17.18 -26.78 13.61
CA ALA A 761 17.67 -26.11 14.81
C ALA A 761 17.88 -24.61 14.57
N ARG A 762 18.31 -24.26 13.34
CA ARG A 762 18.49 -22.89 12.86
C ARG A 762 17.16 -22.15 12.71
N GLY A 763 16.17 -22.75 12.04
CA GLY A 763 14.83 -22.18 11.88
C GLY A 763 14.16 -21.87 13.21
N LYS A 764 14.35 -22.71 14.25
CA LYS A 764 13.80 -22.47 15.59
C LYS A 764 14.43 -21.26 16.30
N LYS A 765 15.76 -21.09 16.21
CA LYS A 765 16.46 -19.91 16.78
C LYS A 765 16.07 -18.63 16.04
N MET A 766 16.08 -18.69 14.71
CA MET A 766 15.68 -17.57 13.86
C MET A 766 14.23 -17.14 14.12
N LYS A 767 13.28 -18.10 14.18
CA LYS A 767 11.89 -17.85 14.55
C LYS A 767 11.79 -17.11 15.90
N LYS A 768 12.53 -17.54 16.92
CA LYS A 768 12.47 -16.91 18.24
C LYS A 768 12.94 -15.45 18.20
N GLU A 769 14.04 -15.15 17.52
CA GLU A 769 14.58 -13.80 17.44
C GLU A 769 13.75 -12.88 16.53
N VAL A 770 13.25 -13.39 15.39
CA VAL A 770 12.35 -12.62 14.50
C VAL A 770 11.06 -12.25 15.23
N LEU A 771 10.43 -13.19 15.95
CA LEU A 771 9.22 -12.91 16.73
C LEU A 771 9.50 -11.93 17.88
N LYS A 772 10.67 -12.02 18.52
CA LYS A 772 11.10 -11.05 19.52
C LYS A 772 11.31 -9.66 18.91
N GLY A 773 11.87 -9.59 17.71
CA GLY A 773 12.04 -8.36 16.93
C GLY A 773 10.70 -7.70 16.58
N ILE A 774 9.74 -8.49 16.06
CA ILE A 774 8.37 -8.03 15.74
C ILE A 774 7.67 -7.50 17.00
N ALA A 775 7.78 -8.20 18.13
CA ALA A 775 7.20 -7.76 19.40
C ALA A 775 7.85 -6.48 19.96
N ALA A 776 9.11 -6.21 19.59
CA ALA A 776 9.84 -5.02 20.00
C ALA A 776 9.57 -3.79 19.12
N LEU A 777 8.84 -3.92 18.00
CA LEU A 777 8.42 -2.79 17.17
C LEU A 777 7.34 -1.99 17.88
N SER A 778 7.56 -0.69 18.05
CA SER A 778 6.56 0.23 18.59
C SER A 778 5.48 0.54 17.54
N THR A 779 4.38 1.16 17.95
CA THR A 779 3.32 1.64 17.03
C THR A 779 3.72 2.89 16.25
N THR A 780 4.83 3.53 16.59
CA THR A 780 5.35 4.73 15.89
C THR A 780 6.45 4.37 14.89
N ASP A 781 7.01 3.16 14.98
CA ASP A 781 8.10 2.69 14.13
C ASP A 781 7.57 2.32 12.73
N ARG A 782 7.94 3.06 11.68
CA ARG A 782 7.59 2.76 10.26
C ARG A 782 8.40 1.57 9.69
N VAL A 783 8.21 0.40 10.28
CA VAL A 783 8.88 -0.86 9.88
C VAL A 783 7.85 -1.95 9.60
N LEU A 784 7.89 -2.51 8.39
CA LEU A 784 7.00 -3.60 7.97
C LEU A 784 7.78 -4.90 7.74
N VAL A 785 7.33 -6.00 8.34
CA VAL A 785 7.88 -7.34 8.06
C VAL A 785 7.03 -8.05 7.00
N ILE A 786 7.58 -8.27 5.81
CA ILE A 786 6.90 -9.01 4.74
C ILE A 786 7.48 -10.42 4.64
N GLY A 787 6.61 -11.42 4.80
CA GLY A 787 6.92 -12.81 4.55
C GLY A 787 6.43 -13.25 3.18
N SER A 788 7.21 -14.05 2.44
CA SER A 788 6.69 -14.81 1.29
C SER A 788 6.69 -16.32 1.54
N SER A 789 5.65 -16.99 1.00
CA SER A 789 5.52 -18.44 1.09
C SER A 789 5.10 -19.06 -0.24
N SER A 790 5.73 -20.17 -0.60
CA SER A 790 5.37 -20.96 -1.79
C SER A 790 4.65 -22.26 -1.45
N ALA A 791 4.97 -22.85 -0.30
CA ALA A 791 4.32 -24.05 0.23
C ALA A 791 3.76 -23.79 1.64
N PRO A 792 2.68 -23.00 1.79
CA PRO A 792 2.19 -22.60 3.11
C PRO A 792 1.67 -23.78 3.96
N TRP A 793 1.32 -24.92 3.36
CA TRP A 793 0.84 -26.13 4.05
C TRP A 793 1.91 -26.85 4.89
N ASP A 794 3.20 -26.62 4.63
CA ASP A 794 4.30 -27.19 5.42
C ASP A 794 4.46 -26.49 6.79
N ALA A 795 3.93 -25.28 6.91
CA ALA A 795 3.94 -24.49 8.12
C ALA A 795 2.86 -24.94 9.13
N GLU A 796 3.10 -24.65 10.41
CA GLU A 796 2.09 -24.76 11.46
C GLU A 796 1.09 -23.60 11.34
N LEU A 797 -0.09 -23.89 10.78
CA LEU A 797 -1.15 -22.91 10.47
C LEU A 797 -1.42 -21.93 11.62
N ASN A 798 -1.69 -22.43 12.84
CA ASN A 798 -2.00 -21.59 13.99
C ASN A 798 -0.85 -20.63 14.35
N ALA A 799 0.40 -21.09 14.25
CA ALA A 799 1.56 -20.25 14.52
C ALA A 799 1.74 -19.19 13.44
N MET A 800 1.43 -19.51 12.18
CA MET A 800 1.54 -18.57 11.07
C MET A 800 0.43 -17.51 11.14
N VAL A 801 -0.83 -17.91 11.33
CA VAL A 801 -1.98 -17.00 11.46
C VAL A 801 -1.83 -16.05 12.66
N ASN A 802 -1.30 -16.54 13.79
CA ASN A 802 -1.11 -15.70 14.97
C ASN A 802 -0.01 -14.63 14.80
N ASN A 803 1.01 -14.90 13.98
CA ASN A 803 2.14 -13.97 13.78
C ASN A 803 2.03 -13.15 12.49
N PHE A 804 1.24 -13.62 11.52
CA PHE A 804 0.90 -12.94 10.28
C PHE A 804 -0.63 -12.90 10.16
N PRO A 805 -1.29 -11.89 10.76
CA PRO A 805 -2.74 -11.77 10.72
C PRO A 805 -3.27 -11.41 9.33
N HIS A 806 -2.40 -10.95 8.42
CA HIS A 806 -2.77 -10.56 7.06
C HIS A 806 -1.97 -11.38 6.06
N MET A 807 -2.69 -12.11 5.21
CA MET A 807 -2.18 -13.17 4.35
C MET A 807 -2.76 -13.00 2.95
N ILE A 808 -2.07 -12.28 2.08
CA ILE A 808 -2.52 -12.02 0.71
C ILE A 808 -2.22 -13.23 -0.18
N HIS A 809 -3.27 -13.78 -0.79
CA HIS A 809 -3.14 -14.83 -1.79
C HIS A 809 -2.83 -14.25 -3.18
N CYS A 810 -1.78 -14.73 -3.83
CA CYS A 810 -1.48 -14.47 -5.24
C CYS A 810 -1.94 -15.66 -6.08
N ALA A 811 -3.10 -15.51 -6.72
CA ALA A 811 -3.68 -16.51 -7.60
C ALA A 811 -2.92 -16.64 -8.93
N ASN A 812 -3.07 -17.79 -9.59
CA ASN A 812 -2.52 -18.00 -10.92
C ASN A 812 -3.27 -17.17 -11.97
N PRO A 813 -2.63 -16.75 -13.07
CA PRO A 813 -3.28 -15.94 -14.09
C PRO A 813 -4.33 -16.76 -14.86
N ASP A 814 -5.52 -16.17 -15.04
CA ASP A 814 -6.59 -16.71 -15.90
C ASP A 814 -6.25 -16.55 -17.39
N TYR A 815 -7.06 -17.12 -18.27
CA TYR A 815 -6.97 -16.93 -19.71
C TYR A 815 -6.88 -15.45 -20.12
N ALA A 816 -7.79 -14.61 -19.60
CA ALA A 816 -7.79 -13.17 -19.87
C ALA A 816 -6.51 -12.48 -19.36
N SER A 817 -6.03 -12.88 -18.18
CA SER A 817 -4.77 -12.39 -17.60
C SER A 817 -3.58 -12.75 -18.47
N ARG A 818 -3.47 -14.02 -18.89
CA ARG A 818 -2.36 -14.51 -19.70
C ARG A 818 -2.28 -13.78 -21.03
N LEU A 819 -3.43 -13.51 -21.65
CA LEU A 819 -3.49 -12.71 -22.87
C LEU A 819 -2.93 -11.28 -22.66
N ILE A 820 -3.42 -10.57 -21.64
CA ILE A 820 -2.95 -9.21 -21.31
C ILE A 820 -1.45 -9.23 -20.94
N MET A 821 -1.01 -10.25 -20.21
CA MET A 821 0.38 -10.43 -19.82
C MET A 821 1.28 -10.65 -21.03
N LEU A 822 0.93 -11.58 -21.92
CA LEU A 822 1.69 -11.85 -23.14
C LEU A 822 1.78 -10.59 -24.02
N GLN A 823 0.68 -9.87 -24.20
CA GLN A 823 0.66 -8.60 -24.93
C GLN A 823 1.59 -7.56 -24.30
N LYS A 824 1.48 -7.33 -22.99
CA LYS A 824 2.30 -6.33 -22.27
C LYS A 824 3.78 -6.72 -22.25
N LEU A 825 4.12 -7.97 -21.97
CA LEU A 825 5.51 -8.42 -21.86
C LEU A 825 6.22 -8.41 -23.22
N ILE A 826 5.53 -8.81 -24.28
CA ILE A 826 6.07 -8.77 -25.64
C ILE A 826 6.23 -7.30 -26.10
N ALA A 827 5.23 -6.45 -25.87
CA ALA A 827 5.30 -5.04 -26.20
C ALA A 827 6.45 -4.31 -25.45
N GLN A 828 6.66 -4.63 -24.16
CA GLN A 828 7.76 -4.06 -23.37
C GLN A 828 9.15 -4.39 -23.96
N ARG A 829 9.31 -5.56 -24.58
CA ARG A 829 10.59 -6.00 -25.15
C ARG A 829 10.77 -5.56 -26.61
N MET A 830 9.69 -5.42 -27.37
CA MET A 830 9.70 -5.13 -28.81
C MET A 830 9.36 -3.68 -29.16
N THR A 831 8.96 -2.84 -28.18
CA THR A 831 8.48 -1.46 -28.34
C THR A 831 7.25 -1.26 -29.23
N ASP A 832 6.81 -2.31 -29.94
CA ASP A 832 5.63 -2.33 -30.80
C ASP A 832 4.52 -3.21 -30.20
N THR A 833 3.28 -2.70 -30.20
CA THR A 833 2.08 -3.40 -29.70
C THR A 833 1.48 -4.39 -30.70
N SER A 834 1.91 -4.36 -31.97
CA SER A 834 1.42 -5.20 -33.07
C SER A 834 2.44 -6.26 -33.53
N ALA A 835 3.31 -6.71 -32.61
CA ALA A 835 4.36 -7.68 -32.89
C ALA A 835 3.84 -9.06 -33.38
N LEU A 836 2.65 -9.46 -32.92
CA LEU A 836 1.94 -10.69 -33.29
C LEU A 836 0.52 -10.35 -33.71
N LYS A 837 -0.16 -11.27 -34.42
CA LYS A 837 -1.59 -11.12 -34.70
C LYS A 837 -2.40 -11.35 -33.42
N GLU A 838 -3.57 -10.73 -33.32
CA GLU A 838 -4.48 -10.94 -32.18
C GLU A 838 -4.80 -12.43 -31.97
N GLU A 839 -4.99 -13.17 -33.07
CA GLU A 839 -5.23 -14.62 -33.09
C GLU A 839 -4.08 -15.41 -32.43
N ASP A 840 -2.82 -15.02 -32.68
CA ASP A 840 -1.64 -15.67 -32.11
C ASP A 840 -1.60 -15.52 -30.58
N TYR A 841 -2.01 -14.36 -30.04
CA TYR A 841 -2.08 -14.16 -28.59
C TYR A 841 -3.12 -15.06 -27.92
N HIS A 842 -4.25 -15.30 -28.58
CA HIS A 842 -5.28 -16.21 -28.08
C HIS A 842 -4.78 -17.66 -28.05
N GLU A 843 -4.10 -18.11 -29.11
CA GLU A 843 -3.49 -19.45 -29.17
C GLU A 843 -2.46 -19.64 -28.05
N LEU A 844 -1.57 -18.67 -27.86
CA LEU A 844 -0.57 -18.71 -26.78
C LEU A 844 -1.23 -18.73 -25.39
N ALA A 845 -2.30 -17.97 -25.17
CA ALA A 845 -3.01 -17.95 -23.89
C ALA A 845 -3.72 -19.28 -23.57
N LEU A 846 -4.17 -20.02 -24.60
CA LEU A 846 -4.71 -21.38 -24.47
C LEU A 846 -3.60 -22.39 -24.15
N LEU A 847 -2.46 -22.31 -24.84
CA LEU A 847 -1.33 -23.24 -24.65
C LEU A 847 -0.63 -23.06 -23.30
N THR A 848 -0.70 -21.87 -22.71
CA THR A 848 -0.08 -21.54 -21.42
C THR A 848 -1.01 -21.76 -20.23
N ASP A 849 -2.05 -22.60 -20.38
CA ASP A 849 -3.00 -22.83 -19.29
C ASP A 849 -2.37 -23.49 -18.06
N GLY A 850 -2.70 -22.96 -16.89
CA GLY A 850 -2.16 -23.42 -15.61
C GLY A 850 -0.72 -22.99 -15.30
N LEU A 851 -0.06 -22.22 -16.16
CA LEU A 851 1.26 -21.63 -15.87
C LEU A 851 1.14 -20.42 -14.93
N THR A 852 2.20 -20.16 -14.15
CA THR A 852 2.26 -18.99 -13.26
C THR A 852 2.69 -17.73 -14.02
N SER A 853 2.51 -16.56 -13.40
CA SER A 853 2.91 -15.29 -14.03
C SER A 853 4.40 -15.22 -14.39
N GLY A 854 5.26 -15.80 -13.56
CA GLY A 854 6.71 -15.87 -13.75
C GLY A 854 7.11 -16.89 -14.82
N ASP A 855 6.37 -17.99 -14.94
CA ASP A 855 6.56 -18.96 -16.03
C ASP A 855 6.31 -18.30 -17.39
N VAL A 856 5.22 -17.54 -17.51
CA VAL A 856 4.91 -16.76 -18.72
C VAL A 856 5.99 -15.72 -19.00
N TYR A 857 6.50 -15.05 -17.96
CA TYR A 857 7.61 -14.11 -18.09
C TYR A 857 8.89 -14.79 -18.64
N HIS A 858 9.26 -15.93 -18.06
CA HIS A 858 10.43 -16.70 -18.50
C HIS A 858 10.30 -17.19 -19.94
N ILE A 859 9.11 -17.65 -20.35
CA ILE A 859 8.83 -18.06 -21.73
C ILE A 859 9.06 -16.89 -22.70
N VAL A 860 8.55 -15.70 -22.37
CA VAL A 860 8.74 -14.51 -23.22
C VAL A 860 10.21 -14.08 -23.24
N GLU A 861 10.91 -14.14 -22.12
CA GLU A 861 12.33 -13.78 -22.04
C GLU A 861 13.25 -14.74 -22.82
N GLU A 862 12.96 -16.04 -22.75
CA GLU A 862 13.70 -17.07 -23.49
C GLU A 862 13.52 -16.90 -25.01
N VAL A 863 12.30 -16.63 -25.46
CA VAL A 863 11.98 -16.46 -26.88
C VAL A 863 12.47 -15.11 -27.40
N VAL A 864 12.20 -14.03 -26.69
CA VAL A 864 12.48 -12.63 -27.08
C VAL A 864 13.81 -12.15 -26.48
N HIS A 865 14.86 -12.96 -26.63
CA HIS A 865 16.21 -12.60 -26.21
C HIS A 865 16.88 -11.66 -27.24
N ALA A 866 17.95 -10.96 -26.84
CA ALA A 866 18.60 -9.91 -27.64
C ALA A 866 19.00 -10.35 -29.07
N ARG A 867 19.41 -11.62 -29.24
CA ARG A 867 19.74 -12.17 -30.57
C ARG A 867 18.50 -12.40 -31.44
N ARG A 868 17.36 -12.81 -30.87
CA ARG A 868 16.09 -12.95 -31.60
C ARG A 868 15.60 -11.59 -32.08
N LEU A 869 15.69 -10.56 -31.24
CA LEU A 869 15.31 -9.18 -31.58
C LEU A 869 16.04 -8.68 -32.83
N ARG A 870 17.35 -8.89 -32.93
CA ARG A 870 18.14 -8.50 -34.13
C ARG A 870 17.74 -9.25 -35.41
N ARG A 871 17.09 -10.43 -35.29
CA ARG A 871 16.68 -11.28 -36.40
C ARG A 871 15.22 -11.07 -36.83
N LEU A 872 14.47 -10.21 -36.13
CA LEU A 872 13.05 -9.95 -36.42
C LEU A 872 12.83 -9.46 -37.86
N ALA A 873 13.73 -8.62 -38.37
CA ALA A 873 13.66 -8.13 -39.75
C ALA A 873 13.75 -9.24 -40.82
N GLN A 874 14.40 -10.37 -40.50
CA GLN A 874 14.58 -11.50 -41.41
C GLN A 874 13.51 -12.57 -41.21
N ARG A 875 13.06 -12.79 -39.97
CA ARG A 875 12.03 -13.75 -39.61
C ARG A 875 11.11 -13.11 -38.57
N PRO A 876 9.84 -12.79 -38.93
CA PRO A 876 8.90 -12.24 -37.98
C PRO A 876 8.65 -13.22 -36.83
N LEU A 877 8.15 -12.70 -35.71
CA LEU A 877 7.76 -13.52 -34.58
C LEU A 877 6.46 -14.25 -34.92
N THR A 878 6.36 -15.52 -34.53
CA THR A 878 5.14 -16.34 -34.72
C THR A 878 4.83 -17.11 -33.44
N ALA A 879 3.58 -17.50 -33.22
CA ALA A 879 3.18 -18.28 -32.04
C ALA A 879 4.00 -19.59 -31.88
N LEU A 880 4.38 -20.23 -32.99
CA LEU A 880 5.18 -21.45 -32.99
C LEU A 880 6.57 -21.29 -32.37
N ASP A 881 7.13 -20.09 -32.36
CA ASP A 881 8.44 -19.82 -31.76
C ASP A 881 8.42 -19.99 -30.22
N PHE A 882 7.23 -19.91 -29.60
CA PHE A 882 7.04 -20.07 -28.17
C PHE A 882 6.86 -21.52 -27.72
N LEU A 883 6.53 -22.44 -28.63
CA LEU A 883 6.28 -23.85 -28.28
C LEU A 883 7.45 -24.52 -27.55
N PRO A 884 8.72 -24.36 -27.98
CA PRO A 884 9.85 -24.97 -27.28
C PRO A 884 9.95 -24.50 -25.83
N ALA A 885 9.86 -23.18 -25.61
CA ALA A 885 9.92 -22.59 -24.28
C ALA A 885 8.75 -23.06 -23.39
N ILE A 886 7.53 -23.16 -23.94
CA ILE A 886 6.37 -23.69 -23.21
C ILE A 886 6.60 -25.14 -22.76
N THR A 887 7.22 -25.99 -23.60
CA THR A 887 7.48 -27.39 -23.23
C THR A 887 8.56 -27.58 -22.16
N HIS A 888 9.44 -26.60 -21.98
CA HIS A 888 10.48 -26.65 -20.95
C HIS A 888 9.93 -26.34 -19.55
N VAL A 889 8.84 -25.58 -19.46
CA VAL A 889 8.24 -25.16 -18.19
C VAL A 889 7.22 -26.18 -17.71
N LYS A 890 7.34 -26.60 -16.45
CA LYS A 890 6.41 -27.54 -15.81
C LYS A 890 5.35 -26.78 -15.01
N PRO A 891 4.04 -26.94 -15.28
CA PRO A 891 3.00 -26.32 -14.48
C PRO A 891 2.97 -26.90 -13.05
N PRO A 892 2.39 -26.16 -12.08
CA PRO A 892 2.18 -26.67 -10.72
C PRO A 892 1.31 -27.93 -10.70
N SER A 893 1.68 -28.91 -9.87
CA SER A 893 0.95 -30.19 -9.71
C SER A 893 -0.50 -29.98 -9.26
N GLU A 894 -1.41 -30.84 -9.71
CA GLU A 894 -2.81 -30.82 -9.28
C GLU A 894 -2.95 -31.04 -7.77
N GLU A 895 -2.07 -31.85 -7.17
CA GLU A 895 -2.02 -32.06 -5.72
C GLU A 895 -1.68 -30.76 -4.98
N ASP A 896 -0.70 -30.00 -5.47
CA ASP A 896 -0.30 -28.71 -4.89
C ASP A 896 -1.42 -27.66 -5.02
N ARG A 897 -2.18 -27.70 -6.12
CA ARG A 897 -3.39 -26.87 -6.30
C ARG A 897 -4.46 -27.20 -5.27
N ALA A 898 -4.71 -28.49 -5.02
CA ALA A 898 -5.66 -28.92 -4.01
C ALA A 898 -5.21 -28.49 -2.59
N LEU A 899 -3.92 -28.64 -2.27
CA LEU A 899 -3.34 -28.21 -0.98
C LEU A 899 -3.42 -26.70 -0.78
N MET A 900 -3.13 -25.90 -1.82
CA MET A 900 -3.25 -24.44 -1.76
C MET A 900 -4.70 -24.00 -1.50
N LYS A 901 -5.66 -24.66 -2.15
CA LYS A 901 -7.09 -24.40 -1.95
C LYS A 901 -7.55 -24.77 -0.55
N ASP A 902 -7.21 -25.97 -0.06
CA ASP A 902 -7.52 -26.41 1.31
C ASP A 902 -6.89 -25.48 2.37
N PHE A 903 -5.65 -25.05 2.14
CA PHE A 903 -4.99 -24.07 3.00
C PHE A 903 -5.74 -22.74 3.06
N SER A 904 -6.11 -22.19 1.89
CA SER A 904 -6.81 -20.90 1.78
C SER A 904 -8.19 -20.95 2.46
N LEU A 905 -8.92 -22.06 2.30
CA LEU A 905 -10.22 -22.28 2.92
C LEU A 905 -10.18 -22.35 4.45
N ARG A 906 -9.03 -22.64 5.06
CA ARG A 906 -8.88 -22.69 6.53
C ARG A 906 -8.53 -21.34 7.15
N LEU A 907 -8.20 -20.33 6.36
CA LEU A 907 -7.79 -19.02 6.87
C LEU A 907 -8.99 -18.27 7.48
N PRO A 908 -8.87 -17.67 8.68
CA PRO A 908 -10.01 -17.01 9.34
C PRO A 908 -10.64 -15.89 8.52
N LEU A 909 -9.82 -15.05 7.86
CA LEU A 909 -10.31 -13.94 7.03
C LEU A 909 -10.87 -14.42 5.69
N HIS A 910 -10.38 -15.54 5.16
CA HIS A 910 -10.96 -16.17 3.97
C HIS A 910 -12.31 -16.83 4.28
N LEU A 911 -12.43 -17.47 5.45
CA LEU A 911 -13.71 -18.00 5.95
C LEU A 911 -14.76 -16.90 6.10
N ARG A 912 -14.38 -15.70 6.58
CA ARG A 912 -15.29 -14.53 6.64
C ARG A 912 -15.76 -14.03 5.28
N ARG A 913 -14.94 -14.20 4.23
CA ARG A 913 -15.33 -13.88 2.83
C ARG A 913 -16.38 -14.85 2.29
N ILE A 914 -16.30 -16.12 2.69
CA ILE A 914 -17.21 -17.18 2.23
C ILE A 914 -18.50 -17.21 3.06
N ASN A 915 -18.35 -17.17 4.38
CA ASN A 915 -19.42 -17.19 5.36
C ASN A 915 -19.40 -15.84 6.11
N PRO A 916 -20.17 -14.83 5.67
CA PRO A 916 -20.35 -13.64 6.47
C PRO A 916 -20.89 -14.03 7.86
N PRO A 917 -20.58 -13.29 8.93
CA PRO A 917 -20.87 -13.67 10.31
C PRO A 917 -22.35 -13.94 10.62
N VAL A 918 -23.25 -13.59 9.70
CA VAL A 918 -24.69 -13.84 9.75
C VAL A 918 -25.07 -15.32 9.55
N ASP A 919 -24.19 -16.13 8.96
CA ASP A 919 -24.47 -17.54 8.65
C ASP A 919 -23.98 -18.52 9.75
N LEU A 920 -23.55 -18.02 10.92
CA LEU A 920 -23.26 -18.88 12.07
C LEU A 920 -24.59 -19.32 12.71
N PRO A 921 -24.99 -20.59 12.63
CA PRO A 921 -26.10 -21.08 13.44
C PRO A 921 -25.73 -20.82 14.91
N ALA A 922 -26.69 -20.29 15.67
CA ALA A 922 -26.55 -20.15 17.12
C ALA A 922 -25.95 -21.44 17.68
N PRO A 923 -24.93 -21.39 18.56
CA PRO A 923 -24.31 -22.59 19.06
C PRO A 923 -25.42 -23.48 19.62
N GLU A 924 -25.60 -24.65 19.01
CA GLU A 924 -26.55 -25.63 19.51
C GLU A 924 -26.23 -25.79 20.99
N LYS A 925 -27.17 -25.39 21.83
CA LYS A 925 -27.09 -25.68 23.26
C LYS A 925 -26.94 -27.18 23.31
N LYS A 926 -25.73 -27.66 23.61
CA LYS A 926 -25.53 -29.02 24.06
C LYS A 926 -26.45 -29.17 25.26
N GLU A 927 -27.63 -29.74 25.04
CA GLU A 927 -28.49 -30.20 26.11
C GLU A 927 -27.60 -31.08 26.97
N GLY A 928 -27.34 -30.61 28.18
CA GLY A 928 -26.56 -31.35 29.15
C GLY A 928 -27.23 -32.70 29.32
N GLY A 929 -26.55 -33.75 28.86
CA GLY A 929 -26.94 -35.12 29.13
C GLY A 929 -27.00 -35.33 30.64
N ALA A 930 -28.21 -35.21 31.19
CA ALA A 930 -28.51 -35.65 32.53
C ALA A 930 -28.29 -37.16 32.57
N SER A 931 -27.23 -37.55 33.27
CA SER A 931 -26.88 -38.93 33.57
C SER A 931 -28.03 -39.64 34.29
N LYS A 932 -28.90 -40.33 33.55
CA LYS A 932 -29.80 -41.34 34.13
C LYS A 932 -28.97 -42.56 34.51
N LYS A 933 -28.61 -42.66 35.80
CA LYS A 933 -28.18 -43.90 36.45
C LYS A 933 -29.24 -44.99 36.23
N LYS A 934 -29.01 -45.91 35.29
CA LYS A 934 -29.74 -47.18 35.20
C LYS A 934 -29.28 -48.06 36.37
N LYS A 935 -30.12 -48.20 37.39
CA LYS A 935 -30.03 -49.29 38.37
C LYS A 935 -30.28 -50.60 37.62
N LYS A 936 -29.30 -51.50 37.61
CA LYS A 936 -29.52 -52.94 37.42
C LYS A 936 -30.41 -53.41 38.57
N LYS A 937 -31.58 -53.94 38.25
CA LYS A 937 -32.25 -54.98 39.03
C LYS A 937 -32.48 -56.13 38.06
N GLU A 938 -31.86 -57.26 38.36
CA GLU A 938 -32.30 -58.57 37.90
C GLU A 938 -33.76 -58.77 38.29
N VAL A 939 -34.51 -59.49 37.45
CA VAL A 939 -35.35 -60.66 37.80
C VAL A 939 -35.84 -61.26 36.47
N VAL A 940 -35.33 -62.46 36.20
CA VAL A 940 -35.98 -63.70 35.69
C VAL A 940 -37.31 -63.57 34.92
N GLY A 941 -37.34 -64.22 33.75
CA GLY A 941 -38.53 -64.51 32.94
C GLY A 941 -38.12 -64.89 31.53
#